data_AF-A0ABD1WTG5-F1
#
_entry.id   AF-A0ABD1WTG5-F1
#
_cell.length_a   1.000
_cell.length_b   1.000
_cell.length_c   1.000
_cell.angle_alpha   90.00
_cell.angle_beta   90.00
_cell.angle_gamma   90.00
#
_symmetry.space_group_name_H-M   'P 1'
#
loop_
_entity.id
_entity.type
_entity.pdbx_description
1 polymer ?
#
loop_
_entity_poly.entity_id
_entity_poly.type
_entity_poly.pdbx_seq_one_letter_code
_entity_poly.pdbx_strand_id
1 'polypeptide(L)'
;MARNKESLVLVLDVGPTMHAVLPEVEKVCSMLVQKKLIYSKYDEVGVVLFGTEDTNNELTKEVGGYEHVMVLQDIKVVDGNLVEALQELPRGTIHGDFLDGIVVGMDMLIKKYGPTNKGKKRLCLLTNAASPTKDPYDGMKVDQVNTIAEQMRAHGMKMDCVVVRVMQDWDVDKKIMEENDFLLNAFSYKSSTKTVHVDSPTSLLGALRTRNISPVTIFRGDFEMSSKMKIKVWVYKKTSEEKFPILKKYSDKAPPTDKFATHEIKVDYEYKSVEDPNKSVPPEQRIKGYRYGPQVVPISSAELEAFKFKPEKSVKLLGFTDASNIMRHYYMRDVNIFIAEPGNTKAIVAVSALARALKQMNKVAIVRCVWRQGQGNVVVGVLTPNVSDKDNIPDSFYFNVLPFAEDIREFQFPSFSNLPSSMQPNEQQQEAADKLVQMLDLAPTGKEALRPDLTPNPVLERFYHCLEVKSKQQDAAVPPLDETLRKITEPDPELISQNKVVIDEFRRCFELKENPKLKKSSQRLLREKPSGSSEEVVGNGADAQPIDAIEYTSGVKVEKIGDLNPVQDFEAMMSRRDSTEWVNKAIQDMKNKIFDIVENSFEGDTYHKALECLVALRKGCILEQEPKQFNDFLRRLVKFCQEKDLKSFCEYLSSHEITLISKKEAPDSEISEDDARSFIVKREPKAEQAEQGL
;
A
#
# COMPACT_ATOMS: atom_id res chain seq x y z
N MET A 1 -4.29 20.93 -30.26
CA MET A 1 -3.15 21.23 -29.36
C MET A 1 -3.47 20.70 -27.97
N ALA A 2 -2.68 19.77 -27.43
CA ALA A 2 -2.87 19.25 -26.08
C ALA A 2 -2.75 20.42 -25.08
N ARG A 3 -3.83 20.72 -24.35
CA ARG A 3 -4.02 21.94 -23.53
C ARG A 3 -3.07 22.04 -22.31
N ASN A 4 -2.14 21.09 -22.16
CA ASN A 4 -1.27 20.92 -20.98
C ASN A 4 0.18 20.54 -21.30
N LYS A 5 0.62 20.68 -22.56
CA LYS A 5 1.99 20.39 -23.01
C LYS A 5 3.02 21.26 -22.29
N GLU A 6 4.07 20.65 -21.73
CA GLU A 6 5.22 21.34 -21.13
C GLU A 6 6.44 21.26 -22.07
N SER A 7 7.14 22.38 -22.25
CA SER A 7 8.49 22.40 -22.82
C SER A 7 9.49 22.64 -21.69
N LEU A 8 10.36 21.66 -21.49
CA LEU A 8 11.43 21.68 -20.51
C LEU A 8 12.76 21.87 -21.25
N VAL A 9 13.61 22.77 -20.76
CA VAL A 9 15.01 22.82 -21.18
C VAL A 9 15.88 22.46 -19.98
N LEU A 10 16.67 21.39 -20.13
CA LEU A 10 17.67 20.97 -19.16
C LEU A 10 18.96 21.74 -19.46
N VAL A 11 19.48 22.48 -18.49
CA VAL A 11 20.74 23.22 -18.57
C VAL A 11 21.72 22.54 -17.61
N LEU A 12 22.67 21.80 -18.16
CA LEU A 12 23.55 20.89 -17.41
C LEU A 12 24.99 21.39 -17.43
N ASP A 13 25.57 21.50 -16.24
CA ASP A 13 27.00 21.79 -16.07
C ASP A 13 27.81 20.50 -16.29
N VAL A 14 28.64 20.50 -17.32
CA VAL A 14 29.53 19.39 -17.65
C VAL A 14 31.00 19.73 -17.42
N GLY A 15 31.29 20.81 -16.69
CA GLY A 15 32.66 21.23 -16.41
C GLY A 15 33.43 20.25 -15.50
N PRO A 16 34.76 20.39 -15.39
CA PRO A 16 35.63 19.46 -14.64
C PRO A 16 35.19 19.24 -13.19
N THR A 17 34.70 20.29 -12.54
CA THR A 17 34.24 20.27 -11.14
C THR A 17 32.96 19.44 -10.92
N MET A 18 32.22 19.15 -11.99
CA MET A 18 30.99 18.34 -11.95
C MET A 18 31.23 16.85 -12.27
N HIS A 19 32.43 16.47 -12.73
CA HIS A 19 32.72 15.12 -13.21
C HIS A 19 32.42 14.00 -12.20
N ALA A 20 32.65 14.24 -10.91
CA ALA A 20 32.38 13.25 -9.87
C ALA A 20 30.87 12.99 -9.67
N VAL A 21 30.02 13.97 -9.99
CA VAL A 21 28.57 13.93 -9.76
C VAL A 21 27.80 13.70 -11.06
N LEU A 22 28.43 13.92 -12.23
CA LEU A 22 27.79 13.72 -13.53
C LEU A 22 27.12 12.35 -13.72
N PRO A 23 27.67 11.21 -13.28
CA PRO A 23 26.98 9.92 -13.37
C PRO A 23 25.61 9.90 -12.68
N GLU A 24 25.49 10.58 -11.53
CA GLU A 24 24.23 10.73 -10.81
C GLU A 24 23.29 11.66 -11.58
N VAL A 25 23.81 12.74 -12.17
CA VAL A 25 23.03 13.69 -12.99
C VAL A 25 22.48 13.02 -14.25
N GLU A 26 23.28 12.22 -14.96
CA GLU A 26 22.89 11.42 -16.13
C GLU A 26 21.70 10.51 -15.79
N LYS A 27 21.81 9.81 -14.66
CA LYS A 27 20.77 8.92 -14.16
C LYS A 27 19.48 9.67 -13.78
N VAL A 28 19.58 10.80 -13.09
CA VAL A 28 18.38 11.57 -12.71
C VAL A 28 17.70 12.20 -13.93
N CYS A 29 18.48 12.72 -14.89
CA CYS A 29 17.96 13.31 -16.12
C CYS A 29 17.31 12.27 -17.02
N SER A 30 17.96 11.12 -17.24
CA SER A 30 17.38 10.01 -18.01
C SER A 30 16.08 9.51 -17.37
N MET A 31 16.06 9.31 -16.05
CA MET A 31 14.86 8.93 -15.31
C MET A 31 13.72 9.96 -15.45
N LEU A 32 14.02 11.26 -15.39
CA LEU A 32 13.03 12.32 -15.61
C LEU A 32 12.40 12.23 -17.00
N VAL A 33 13.22 12.05 -18.03
CA VAL A 33 12.75 11.93 -19.42
C VAL A 33 11.93 10.65 -19.62
N GLN A 34 12.34 9.53 -19.02
CA GLN A 34 11.57 8.27 -19.05
C GLN A 34 10.18 8.43 -18.44
N LYS A 35 10.06 9.07 -17.27
CA LYS A 35 8.74 9.30 -16.66
C LYS A 35 7.89 10.24 -17.51
N LYS A 36 8.49 11.22 -18.20
CA LYS A 36 7.78 12.05 -19.19
C LYS A 36 7.28 11.23 -20.38
N LEU A 37 8.06 10.26 -20.87
CA LEU A 37 7.62 9.34 -21.93
C LEU A 37 6.38 8.53 -21.50
N ILE A 38 6.34 8.07 -20.25
CA ILE A 38 5.24 7.27 -19.70
C ILE A 38 3.98 8.13 -19.46
N TYR A 39 4.13 9.29 -18.81
CA TYR A 39 2.99 10.08 -18.32
C TYR A 39 2.55 11.22 -19.24
N SER A 40 3.47 11.75 -20.04
CA SER A 40 3.28 12.98 -20.81
C SER A 40 3.87 12.85 -22.22
N LYS A 41 3.28 11.97 -23.03
CA LYS A 41 3.74 11.63 -24.40
C LYS A 41 3.94 12.82 -25.36
N TYR A 42 3.39 13.99 -25.05
CA TYR A 42 3.49 15.19 -25.88
C TYR A 42 4.40 16.26 -25.29
N ASP A 43 4.98 16.05 -24.11
CA ASP A 43 5.95 16.98 -23.53
C ASP A 43 7.20 17.02 -24.42
N GLU A 44 7.86 18.17 -24.39
CA GLU A 44 9.08 18.39 -25.16
C GLU A 44 10.22 18.71 -24.23
N VAL A 45 11.40 18.24 -24.60
CA VAL A 45 12.63 18.44 -23.85
C VAL A 45 13.71 18.92 -24.81
N GLY A 46 14.44 19.96 -24.42
CA GLY A 46 15.72 20.37 -25.00
C GLY A 46 16.84 20.21 -23.97
N VAL A 47 18.07 20.04 -24.44
CA VAL A 47 19.24 19.83 -23.57
C VAL A 47 20.35 20.79 -23.99
N VAL A 48 20.81 21.60 -23.03
CA VAL A 48 21.91 22.54 -23.14
C VAL A 48 22.98 22.11 -22.16
N LEU A 49 24.21 21.99 -22.64
CA LEU A 49 25.40 21.68 -21.85
C LEU A 49 26.30 22.91 -21.81
N PHE A 50 26.86 23.22 -20.65
CA PHE A 50 27.85 24.30 -20.53
C PHE A 50 29.10 23.80 -19.79
N GLY A 51 30.26 24.36 -20.15
CA GLY A 51 31.58 23.86 -19.76
C GLY A 51 32.19 22.88 -20.78
N THR A 52 31.63 22.80 -21.99
CA THR A 52 32.17 21.98 -23.09
C THR A 52 33.37 22.66 -23.76
N GLU A 53 34.26 21.86 -24.35
CA GLU A 53 35.36 22.41 -25.16
C GLU A 53 34.79 23.12 -26.40
N ASP A 54 33.90 22.42 -27.11
CA ASP A 54 33.22 22.94 -28.28
C ASP A 54 32.09 23.91 -27.91
N THR A 55 31.81 24.85 -28.81
CA THR A 55 30.66 25.76 -28.74
C THR A 55 29.71 25.45 -29.89
N ASN A 56 28.47 25.09 -29.58
CA ASN A 56 27.45 24.88 -30.60
C ASN A 56 26.09 25.36 -30.10
N ASN A 57 25.82 26.65 -30.29
CA ASN A 57 24.52 27.24 -30.03
C ASN A 57 24.23 28.32 -31.09
N GLU A 58 22.94 28.62 -31.31
CA GLU A 58 22.54 29.58 -32.34
C GLU A 58 22.91 31.03 -31.97
N LEU A 59 22.88 31.38 -30.68
CA LEU A 59 23.22 32.72 -30.21
C LEU A 59 24.65 33.12 -30.54
N THR A 60 25.63 32.21 -30.38
CA THR A 60 27.02 32.45 -30.78
C THR A 60 27.13 32.77 -32.26
N LYS A 61 26.31 32.13 -33.12
CA LYS A 61 26.31 32.38 -34.57
C LYS A 61 25.67 33.72 -34.93
N GLU A 62 24.67 34.16 -34.18
CA GLU A 62 23.90 35.38 -34.46
C GLU A 62 24.56 36.65 -33.90
N VAL A 63 25.04 36.60 -32.66
CA VAL A 63 25.45 37.78 -31.89
C VAL A 63 26.91 37.73 -31.45
N GLY A 64 27.56 36.56 -31.53
CA GLY A 64 28.86 36.31 -30.91
C GLY A 64 28.77 36.14 -29.39
N GLY A 65 29.79 35.52 -28.78
CA GLY A 65 29.80 35.19 -27.35
C GLY A 65 29.14 33.85 -27.00
N TYR A 66 28.78 33.65 -25.73
CA TYR A 66 28.23 32.39 -25.21
C TYR A 66 29.08 31.15 -25.54
N GLU A 67 30.39 31.31 -25.44
CA GLU A 67 31.38 30.25 -25.67
C GLU A 67 31.28 29.15 -24.61
N HIS A 68 31.67 27.93 -24.99
CA HIS A 68 31.65 26.73 -24.16
C HIS A 68 30.24 26.27 -23.76
N VAL A 69 29.24 26.66 -24.56
CA VAL A 69 27.85 26.22 -24.44
C VAL A 69 27.44 25.46 -25.71
N MET A 70 26.97 24.23 -25.53
CA MET A 70 26.55 23.31 -26.58
C MET A 70 25.08 22.92 -26.39
N VAL A 71 24.27 23.09 -27.42
CA VAL A 71 22.93 22.50 -27.51
C VAL A 71 23.09 21.06 -27.97
N LEU A 72 22.97 20.11 -27.03
CA LEU A 72 23.03 18.67 -27.35
C LEU A 72 21.81 18.25 -28.16
N GLN A 73 20.64 18.81 -27.83
CA GLN A 73 19.40 18.52 -28.52
C GLN A 73 18.43 19.70 -28.48
N ASP A 74 17.93 20.07 -29.65
CA ASP A 74 16.86 21.06 -29.80
C ASP A 74 15.55 20.60 -29.16
N ILE A 75 14.67 21.56 -28.83
CA ILE A 75 13.41 21.27 -28.14
C ILE A 75 12.50 20.39 -29.01
N LYS A 76 12.49 19.09 -28.74
CA LYS A 76 11.73 18.06 -29.46
C LYS A 76 10.83 17.27 -28.51
N VAL A 77 9.79 16.65 -29.05
CA VAL A 77 8.96 15.70 -28.29
C VAL A 77 9.83 14.56 -27.77
N VAL A 78 9.63 14.18 -26.52
CA VAL A 78 10.41 13.13 -25.85
C VAL A 78 10.35 11.82 -26.64
N ASP A 79 11.51 11.26 -26.94
CA ASP A 79 11.70 9.96 -27.58
C ASP A 79 12.74 9.10 -26.82
N GLY A 80 12.89 7.84 -27.24
CA GLY A 80 13.87 6.92 -26.64
C GLY A 80 15.32 7.38 -26.86
N ASN A 81 15.60 8.00 -28.01
CA ASN A 81 16.94 8.48 -28.36
C ASN A 81 17.44 9.55 -27.38
N LEU A 82 16.56 10.46 -26.92
CA LEU A 82 16.93 11.43 -25.89
C LEU A 82 17.31 10.77 -24.56
N VAL A 83 16.67 9.66 -24.20
CA VAL A 83 17.01 8.90 -22.99
C VAL A 83 18.42 8.34 -23.10
N GLU A 84 18.78 7.80 -24.26
CA GLU A 84 20.13 7.28 -24.54
C GLU A 84 21.17 8.41 -24.56
N ALA A 85 20.88 9.55 -25.19
CA ALA A 85 21.77 10.71 -25.21
C ALA A 85 22.06 11.29 -23.82
N LEU A 86 21.14 11.15 -22.86
CA LEU A 86 21.32 11.58 -21.48
C LEU A 86 22.04 10.54 -20.60
N GLN A 87 22.22 9.30 -21.08
CA GLN A 87 22.99 8.27 -20.37
C GLN A 87 24.49 8.47 -20.54
N GLU A 88 24.93 9.16 -21.59
CA GLU A 88 26.35 9.40 -21.89
C GLU A 88 26.57 10.90 -22.19
N LEU A 89 26.69 11.73 -21.14
CA LEU A 89 26.97 13.15 -21.32
C LEU A 89 28.48 13.38 -21.55
N PRO A 90 28.85 14.30 -22.46
CA PRO A 90 30.25 14.64 -22.67
C PRO A 90 30.86 15.21 -21.39
N ARG A 91 32.14 14.89 -21.14
CA ARG A 91 32.92 15.42 -20.01
C ARG A 91 33.69 16.64 -20.51
N GLY A 92 33.30 17.81 -20.04
CA GLY A 92 33.90 19.08 -20.44
C GLY A 92 35.26 19.32 -19.81
N THR A 93 36.12 20.06 -20.49
CA THR A 93 37.46 20.44 -19.99
C THR A 93 37.51 21.86 -19.44
N ILE A 94 36.45 22.65 -19.62
CA ILE A 94 36.43 24.09 -19.38
C ILE A 94 35.40 24.44 -18.29
N HIS A 95 35.70 25.48 -17.50
CA HIS A 95 34.75 26.05 -16.55
C HIS A 95 33.65 26.79 -17.30
N GLY A 96 32.42 26.30 -17.19
CA GLY A 96 31.26 26.91 -17.85
C GLY A 96 30.60 28.00 -17.01
N ASP A 97 30.13 29.07 -17.68
CA ASP A 97 29.32 30.11 -17.06
C ASP A 97 27.84 29.70 -17.07
N PHE A 98 27.25 29.54 -15.89
CA PHE A 98 25.85 29.15 -15.77
C PHE A 98 24.89 30.25 -16.28
N LEU A 99 25.28 31.53 -16.27
CA LEU A 99 24.47 32.63 -16.80
C LEU A 99 24.35 32.51 -18.32
N ASP A 100 25.46 32.19 -19.00
CA ASP A 100 25.48 31.93 -20.45
C ASP A 100 24.59 30.72 -20.78
N GLY A 101 24.68 29.64 -19.99
CA GLY A 101 23.82 28.47 -20.12
C GLY A 101 22.32 28.78 -19.95
N ILE A 102 21.96 29.61 -18.96
CA ILE A 102 20.57 30.07 -18.76
C ILE A 102 20.09 30.88 -19.96
N VAL A 103 20.90 31.81 -20.47
CA VAL A 103 20.53 32.68 -21.59
C VAL A 103 20.31 31.86 -22.88
N VAL A 104 21.20 30.90 -23.18
CA VAL A 104 21.04 29.98 -24.31
C VAL A 104 19.76 29.15 -24.16
N GLY A 105 19.50 28.58 -22.98
CA GLY A 105 18.27 27.84 -22.73
C GLY A 105 16.99 28.68 -22.83
N MET A 106 17.08 29.95 -22.41
CA MET A 106 16.00 30.93 -22.56
C MET A 106 15.74 31.27 -24.03
N ASP A 107 16.78 31.50 -24.83
CA ASP A 107 16.65 31.78 -26.27
C ASP A 107 15.95 30.64 -27.01
N MET A 108 16.32 29.39 -26.75
CA MET A 108 15.64 28.23 -27.32
C MET A 108 14.12 28.24 -27.04
N LEU A 109 13.72 28.63 -25.83
CA LEU A 109 12.31 28.77 -25.45
C LEU A 109 11.64 29.98 -26.11
N ILE A 110 12.35 31.11 -26.25
CA ILE A 110 11.84 32.31 -26.91
C ILE A 110 11.62 32.03 -28.40
N LYS A 111 12.61 31.49 -29.12
CA LYS A 111 12.50 31.18 -30.55
C LYS A 111 11.35 30.23 -30.87
N LYS A 112 11.17 29.21 -30.02
CA LYS A 112 10.09 28.22 -30.19
C LYS A 112 8.68 28.80 -30.01
N TYR A 113 8.48 29.63 -28.98
CA TYR A 113 7.16 30.14 -28.61
C TYR A 113 6.88 31.56 -29.12
N GLY A 114 7.89 32.24 -29.66
CA GLY A 114 7.87 33.66 -29.94
C GLY A 114 7.53 34.50 -28.69
N PRO A 115 6.95 35.70 -28.86
CA PRO A 115 6.55 36.57 -27.75
C PRO A 115 5.30 36.05 -27.00
N THR A 116 4.84 34.82 -27.28
CA THR A 116 3.59 34.31 -26.69
C THR A 116 3.84 33.72 -25.30
N ASN A 117 2.97 34.07 -24.35
CA ASN A 117 2.92 33.43 -23.03
C ASN A 117 2.09 32.13 -23.02
N LYS A 118 1.93 31.50 -24.19
CA LYS A 118 1.18 30.24 -24.34
C LYS A 118 2.13 29.06 -24.11
N GLY A 119 1.66 28.05 -23.37
CA GLY A 119 2.44 26.85 -23.04
C GLY A 119 3.13 26.92 -21.67
N LYS A 120 3.43 25.76 -21.08
CA LYS A 120 4.20 25.68 -19.83
C LYS A 120 5.68 25.63 -20.21
N LYS A 121 6.43 26.69 -19.90
CA LYS A 121 7.85 26.81 -20.19
C LYS A 121 8.65 26.64 -18.90
N ARG A 122 9.52 25.65 -18.84
CA ARG A 122 10.33 25.33 -17.66
C ARG A 122 11.79 25.21 -18.03
N LEU A 123 12.65 25.89 -17.29
CA LEU A 123 14.10 25.77 -17.34
C LEU A 123 14.56 25.00 -16.10
N CYS A 124 15.51 24.08 -16.25
CA CYS A 124 16.04 23.32 -15.12
C CYS A 124 17.56 23.37 -15.17
N LEU A 125 18.17 24.15 -14.27
CA LEU A 125 19.61 24.29 -14.14
C LEU A 125 20.16 23.29 -13.14
N LEU A 126 21.19 22.53 -13.54
CA LEU A 126 21.96 21.64 -12.67
C LEU A 126 23.42 22.07 -12.70
N THR A 127 23.96 22.49 -11.55
CA THR A 127 25.35 22.95 -11.40
C THR A 127 25.81 22.76 -9.95
N ASN A 128 27.12 22.77 -9.70
CA ASN A 128 27.68 22.90 -8.36
C ASN A 128 27.93 24.36 -7.94
N ALA A 129 27.70 25.32 -8.86
CA ALA A 129 27.96 26.75 -8.68
C ALA A 129 29.40 27.08 -8.27
N ALA A 130 30.37 26.23 -8.65
CA ALA A 130 31.79 26.37 -8.29
C ALA A 130 32.61 27.18 -9.31
N SER A 131 32.14 27.26 -10.55
CA SER A 131 32.85 27.96 -11.63
C SER A 131 32.60 29.47 -11.59
N PRO A 132 33.62 30.31 -11.90
CA PRO A 132 33.44 31.75 -11.98
C PRO A 132 32.51 32.14 -13.14
N THR A 133 31.67 33.13 -12.89
CA THR A 133 30.82 33.78 -13.90
C THR A 133 31.57 34.95 -14.54
N LYS A 134 31.34 35.18 -15.84
CA LYS A 134 31.95 36.29 -16.57
C LYS A 134 31.41 37.62 -16.03
N ASP A 135 32.29 38.62 -15.96
CA ASP A 135 31.88 39.98 -15.63
C ASP A 135 31.13 40.61 -16.81
N PRO A 136 30.00 41.30 -16.58
CA PRO A 136 29.26 41.95 -17.65
C PRO A 136 30.05 43.12 -18.23
N TYR A 137 29.81 43.43 -19.52
CA TYR A 137 30.41 44.58 -20.19
C TYR A 137 29.99 45.93 -19.58
N ASP A 138 28.80 46.00 -18.98
CA ASP A 138 28.26 47.17 -18.28
C ASP A 138 27.38 46.74 -17.09
N GLY A 139 27.43 47.47 -15.97
CA GLY A 139 26.70 47.19 -14.73
C GLY A 139 27.33 46.13 -13.81
N MET A 140 26.58 45.72 -12.78
CA MET A 140 26.97 44.62 -11.89
C MET A 140 26.38 43.29 -12.38
N LYS A 141 26.98 42.15 -12.02
CA LYS A 141 26.41 40.81 -12.31
C LYS A 141 24.96 40.66 -11.85
N VAL A 142 24.61 41.33 -10.75
CA VAL A 142 23.24 41.38 -10.22
C VAL A 142 22.27 42.04 -11.20
N ASP A 143 22.70 43.05 -11.96
CA ASP A 143 21.86 43.73 -12.96
C ASP A 143 21.58 42.84 -14.17
N GLN A 144 22.56 42.03 -14.56
CA GLN A 144 22.37 40.99 -15.57
C GLN A 144 21.35 39.94 -15.08
N VAL A 145 21.50 39.43 -13.85
CA VAL A 145 20.52 38.51 -13.23
C VAL A 145 19.12 39.12 -13.17
N ASN A 146 19.02 40.40 -12.80
CA ASN A 146 17.76 41.13 -12.77
C ASN A 146 17.11 41.19 -14.16
N THR A 147 17.90 41.50 -15.19
CA THR A 147 17.44 41.59 -16.58
C THR A 147 16.95 40.23 -17.08
N ILE A 148 17.70 39.16 -16.83
CA ILE A 148 17.31 37.79 -17.18
C ILE A 148 16.02 37.41 -16.44
N ALA A 149 15.93 37.67 -15.14
CA ALA A 149 14.76 37.38 -14.32
C ALA A 149 13.49 38.10 -14.84
N GLU A 150 13.62 39.36 -15.27
CA GLU A 150 12.53 40.13 -15.87
C GLU A 150 12.10 39.57 -17.22
N GLN A 151 13.06 39.20 -18.08
CA GLN A 151 12.76 38.55 -19.37
C GLN A 151 12.07 37.20 -19.19
N MET A 152 12.52 36.38 -18.24
CA MET A 152 11.87 35.12 -17.91
C MET A 152 10.43 35.33 -17.45
N ARG A 153 10.19 36.32 -16.59
CA ARG A 153 8.84 36.68 -16.11
C ARG A 153 7.96 37.18 -17.26
N ALA A 154 8.49 38.04 -18.13
CA ALA A 154 7.76 38.58 -19.28
C ALA A 154 7.28 37.46 -20.23
N HIS A 155 8.11 36.43 -20.43
CA HIS A 155 7.81 35.26 -21.28
C HIS A 155 7.10 34.11 -20.55
N GLY A 156 6.75 34.29 -19.27
CA GLY A 156 6.05 33.29 -18.46
C GLY A 156 6.86 32.02 -18.16
N MET A 157 8.19 32.12 -18.13
CA MET A 157 9.09 31.00 -17.86
C MET A 157 9.28 30.78 -16.36
N LYS A 158 9.41 29.51 -15.95
CA LYS A 158 9.76 29.11 -14.59
C LYS A 158 11.11 28.42 -14.59
N MET A 159 11.90 28.60 -13.54
CA MET A 159 13.19 27.94 -13.41
C MET A 159 13.28 27.14 -12.12
N ASP A 160 13.79 25.93 -12.21
CA ASP A 160 14.26 25.18 -11.07
C ASP A 160 15.78 25.11 -11.13
N CYS A 161 16.43 25.53 -10.06
CA CYS A 161 17.88 25.48 -9.93
C CYS A 161 18.23 24.43 -8.87
N VAL A 162 19.01 23.43 -9.27
CA VAL A 162 19.52 22.38 -8.39
C VAL A 162 21.02 22.58 -8.25
N VAL A 163 21.42 23.03 -7.06
CA VAL A 163 22.83 23.28 -6.72
C VAL A 163 23.36 22.04 -6.02
N VAL A 164 24.28 21.32 -6.66
CA VAL A 164 24.79 20.05 -6.14
C VAL A 164 26.11 20.25 -5.42
N ARG A 165 26.10 19.96 -4.11
CA ARG A 165 27.25 20.05 -3.20
C ARG A 165 27.41 18.74 -2.45
N VAL A 166 27.71 17.66 -3.19
CA VAL A 166 28.05 16.37 -2.58
C VAL A 166 29.42 16.49 -1.92
N MET A 167 29.47 16.42 -0.58
CA MET A 167 30.66 16.57 0.27
C MET A 167 31.94 16.06 -0.41
N GLN A 168 32.72 16.98 -0.97
CA GLN A 168 34.08 16.79 -1.42
C GLN A 168 34.89 18.00 -0.94
N ASP A 169 36.16 17.79 -0.59
CA ASP A 169 37.12 18.87 -0.40
C ASP A 169 37.38 19.52 -1.76
N TRP A 170 36.46 20.40 -2.17
CA TRP A 170 36.68 21.24 -3.33
C TRP A 170 37.79 22.23 -2.98
N ASP A 171 38.93 22.13 -3.67
CA ASP A 171 39.93 23.19 -3.74
C ASP A 171 39.39 24.34 -4.61
N VAL A 172 38.21 24.85 -4.22
CA VAL A 172 37.45 25.87 -4.92
C VAL A 172 37.37 27.09 -4.01
N ASP A 173 37.51 28.27 -4.61
CA ASP A 173 37.41 29.52 -3.88
C ASP A 173 36.00 29.69 -3.30
N LYS A 174 35.90 29.62 -1.97
CA LYS A 174 34.64 29.78 -1.23
C LYS A 174 33.95 31.10 -1.57
N LYS A 175 34.70 32.14 -1.93
CA LYS A 175 34.14 33.45 -2.32
C LYS A 175 33.32 33.35 -3.60
N ILE A 176 33.80 32.58 -4.59
CA ILE A 176 33.08 32.38 -5.86
C ILE A 176 31.77 31.62 -5.61
N MET A 177 31.81 30.60 -4.75
CA MET A 177 30.61 29.84 -4.39
C MET A 177 29.57 30.71 -3.67
N GLU A 178 30.01 31.57 -2.74
CA GLU A 178 29.13 32.50 -2.01
C GLU A 178 28.54 33.56 -2.95
N GLU A 179 29.33 34.10 -3.88
CA GLU A 179 28.87 35.04 -4.90
C GLU A 179 27.83 34.39 -5.83
N ASN A 180 28.11 33.19 -6.33
CA ASN A 180 27.20 32.46 -7.21
C ASN A 180 25.90 32.07 -6.48
N ASP A 181 25.97 31.65 -5.22
CA ASP A 181 24.78 31.41 -4.40
C ASP A 181 23.96 32.68 -4.22
N PHE A 182 24.61 33.83 -4.02
CA PHE A 182 23.93 35.12 -3.94
C PHE A 182 23.22 35.46 -5.26
N LEU A 183 23.87 35.26 -6.40
CA LEU A 183 23.27 35.45 -7.72
C LEU A 183 22.09 34.50 -7.97
N LEU A 184 22.21 33.22 -7.64
CA LEU A 184 21.15 32.22 -7.76
C LEU A 184 19.96 32.54 -6.83
N ASN A 185 20.22 33.05 -5.64
CA ASN A 185 19.17 33.51 -4.73
C ASN A 185 18.49 34.80 -5.21
N ALA A 186 19.22 35.69 -5.88
CA ALA A 186 18.65 36.91 -6.48
C ALA A 186 17.58 36.57 -7.53
N PHE A 187 17.75 35.49 -8.30
CA PHE A 187 16.69 35.00 -9.20
C PHE A 187 15.38 34.70 -8.46
N SER A 188 15.43 34.14 -7.24
CA SER A 188 14.23 33.74 -6.49
C SER A 188 13.34 34.92 -6.08
N TYR A 189 13.91 36.11 -5.87
CA TYR A 189 13.14 37.30 -5.47
C TYR A 189 12.35 37.93 -6.63
N LYS A 190 12.90 37.90 -7.85
CA LYS A 190 12.32 38.61 -9.01
C LYS A 190 11.70 37.71 -10.07
N SER A 191 12.03 36.42 -10.07
CA SER A 191 11.48 35.42 -11.00
C SER A 191 10.81 34.28 -10.25
N SER A 192 10.05 33.43 -10.98
CA SER A 192 9.50 32.19 -10.42
C SER A 192 10.57 31.09 -10.36
N THR A 193 11.67 31.37 -9.65
CA THR A 193 12.81 30.45 -9.50
C THR A 193 12.80 29.77 -8.15
N LYS A 194 12.90 28.44 -8.17
CA LYS A 194 13.08 27.61 -6.99
C LYS A 194 14.49 27.05 -6.97
N THR A 195 15.30 27.47 -6.00
CA THR A 195 16.64 26.93 -5.77
C THR A 195 16.61 25.85 -4.70
N VAL A 196 17.24 24.70 -4.97
CA VAL A 196 17.36 23.57 -4.06
C VAL A 196 18.83 23.18 -3.97
N HIS A 197 19.38 23.23 -2.75
CA HIS A 197 20.72 22.72 -2.48
C HIS A 197 20.65 21.24 -2.15
N VAL A 198 21.50 20.46 -2.81
CA VAL A 198 21.55 19.01 -2.74
C VAL A 198 22.90 18.59 -2.17
N ASP A 199 22.87 17.99 -0.98
CA ASP A 199 24.08 17.59 -0.25
C ASP A 199 24.41 16.10 -0.47
N SER A 200 23.50 15.32 -1.07
CA SER A 200 23.66 13.88 -1.30
C SER A 200 23.04 13.42 -2.62
N PRO A 201 23.57 12.33 -3.23
CA PRO A 201 22.96 11.68 -4.39
C PRO A 201 21.47 11.37 -4.24
N THR A 202 21.07 10.87 -3.06
CA THR A 202 19.68 10.57 -2.74
C THR A 202 18.79 11.82 -2.82
N SER A 203 19.29 12.94 -2.32
CA SER A 203 18.58 14.22 -2.38
C SER A 203 18.48 14.76 -3.81
N LEU A 204 19.42 14.41 -4.71
CA LEU A 204 19.38 14.80 -6.13
C LEU A 204 18.18 14.17 -6.83
N LEU A 205 17.91 12.89 -6.55
CA LEU A 205 16.80 12.15 -7.13
C LEU A 205 15.44 12.80 -6.80
N GLY A 206 15.24 13.31 -5.59
CA GLY A 206 14.01 14.03 -5.24
C GLY A 206 14.01 15.53 -5.55
N ALA A 207 15.18 16.15 -5.72
CA ALA A 207 15.27 17.55 -6.14
C ALA A 207 14.67 17.76 -7.53
N LEU A 208 14.94 16.84 -8.46
CA LEU A 208 14.30 16.80 -9.76
C LEU A 208 12.95 16.09 -9.67
N ARG A 209 11.88 16.87 -9.49
CA ARG A 209 10.52 16.34 -9.56
C ARG A 209 10.24 15.75 -10.95
N THR A 210 10.31 14.43 -11.01
CA THR A 210 10.09 13.63 -12.23
C THR A 210 8.65 13.69 -12.73
N ARG A 211 7.69 14.02 -11.85
CA ARG A 211 6.28 14.22 -12.18
C ARG A 211 5.75 15.54 -11.63
N ASN A 212 5.39 16.45 -12.53
CA ASN A 212 4.75 17.73 -12.18
C ASN A 212 3.23 17.65 -12.37
N ILE A 213 2.50 17.49 -11.26
CA ILE A 213 1.04 17.55 -11.25
C ILE A 213 0.61 18.98 -10.99
N SER A 214 -0.18 19.57 -11.90
CA SER A 214 -0.74 20.89 -11.66
C SER A 214 -1.72 20.81 -10.47
N PRO A 215 -1.61 21.73 -9.49
CA PRO A 215 -2.43 21.65 -8.29
C PRO A 215 -3.91 21.82 -8.66
N VAL A 216 -4.74 20.86 -8.23
CA VAL A 216 -6.18 20.87 -8.49
C VAL A 216 -6.91 21.33 -7.24
N THR A 217 -7.77 22.33 -7.38
CA THR A 217 -8.62 22.80 -6.28
C THR A 217 -9.67 21.75 -5.95
N ILE A 218 -9.72 21.33 -4.68
CA ILE A 218 -10.76 20.47 -4.12
C ILE A 218 -12.05 21.26 -3.95
N PHE A 219 -11.92 22.51 -3.50
CA PHE A 219 -13.02 23.41 -3.21
C PHE A 219 -12.66 24.84 -3.60
N ARG A 220 -13.68 25.53 -4.10
CA ARG A 220 -13.71 26.98 -4.30
C ARG A 220 -15.05 27.46 -3.80
N GLY A 221 -15.04 28.45 -2.91
CA GLY A 221 -16.24 29.00 -2.32
C GLY A 221 -15.93 29.76 -1.04
N ASP A 222 -16.98 29.97 -0.25
CA ASP A 222 -16.91 30.77 0.96
C ASP A 222 -16.60 29.89 2.18
N PHE A 223 -15.64 30.35 2.98
CA PHE A 223 -15.45 29.94 4.37
C PHE A 223 -16.36 30.79 5.25
N GLU A 224 -17.40 30.16 5.79
CA GLU A 224 -18.39 30.81 6.65
C GLU A 224 -17.92 30.76 8.12
N MET A 225 -17.43 31.89 8.63
CA MET A 225 -17.11 32.04 10.04
C MET A 225 -18.37 32.33 10.88
N SER A 226 -19.30 33.09 10.29
CA SER A 226 -20.62 33.35 10.85
C SER A 226 -21.62 33.58 9.71
N SER A 227 -22.91 33.69 10.03
CA SER A 227 -23.96 34.00 9.03
C SER A 227 -23.72 35.32 8.29
N LYS A 228 -22.96 36.25 8.89
CA LYS A 228 -22.63 37.57 8.32
C LYS A 228 -21.22 37.66 7.74
N MET A 229 -20.28 36.82 8.20
CA MET A 229 -18.87 36.88 7.82
C MET A 229 -18.47 35.67 6.98
N LYS A 230 -18.20 35.92 5.70
CA LYS A 230 -17.77 34.93 4.71
C LYS A 230 -16.47 35.37 4.06
N ILE A 231 -15.51 34.44 3.95
CA ILE A 231 -14.20 34.69 3.34
C ILE A 231 -14.04 33.76 2.14
N LYS A 232 -13.70 34.29 0.98
CA LYS A 232 -13.46 33.45 -0.21
C LYS A 232 -12.15 32.69 -0.08
N VAL A 233 -12.23 31.36 -0.12
CA VAL A 233 -11.08 30.46 0.04
C VAL A 233 -11.04 29.39 -1.04
N TRP A 234 -9.82 29.00 -1.40
CA TRP A 234 -9.54 27.89 -2.29
C TRP A 234 -8.78 26.82 -1.50
N VAL A 235 -9.15 25.56 -1.72
CA VAL A 235 -8.55 24.42 -1.03
C VAL A 235 -7.83 23.55 -2.03
N TYR A 236 -6.57 23.24 -1.75
CA TYR A 236 -5.71 22.39 -2.58
C TYR A 236 -5.24 21.18 -1.79
N LYS A 237 -4.92 20.08 -2.49
CA LYS A 237 -4.19 18.98 -1.88
C LYS A 237 -2.73 19.40 -1.68
N LYS A 238 -2.20 19.28 -0.46
CA LYS A 238 -0.77 19.47 -0.19
C LYS A 238 -0.02 18.15 -0.40
N THR A 239 -0.55 17.07 0.15
CA THR A 239 0.00 15.72 -0.02
C THR A 239 -1.02 14.83 -0.75
N SER A 240 -0.51 13.82 -1.45
CA SER A 240 -1.32 12.76 -2.05
C SER A 240 -0.41 11.55 -2.24
N GLU A 241 -0.92 10.38 -1.91
CA GLU A 241 -0.25 9.12 -2.23
C GLU A 241 -0.06 9.01 -3.76
N GLU A 242 1.18 8.73 -4.18
CA GLU A 242 1.46 8.37 -5.57
C GLU A 242 1.28 6.87 -5.76
N LYS A 243 0.38 6.51 -6.68
CA LYS A 243 0.04 5.11 -6.99
C LYS A 243 0.70 4.65 -8.28
N PHE A 244 0.90 3.34 -8.38
CA PHE A 244 1.34 2.69 -9.62
C PHE A 244 0.41 3.01 -10.80
N PRO A 245 0.93 3.03 -12.03
CA PRO A 245 0.09 3.08 -13.21
C PRO A 245 -0.84 1.86 -13.26
N ILE A 246 -2.05 2.06 -13.80
CA ILE A 246 -3.02 0.98 -13.93
C ILE A 246 -2.53 0.01 -15.00
N LEU A 247 -2.22 -1.22 -14.59
CA LEU A 247 -1.81 -2.29 -15.50
C LEU A 247 -3.06 -2.93 -16.11
N LYS A 248 -3.02 -3.19 -17.42
CA LYS A 248 -4.05 -3.95 -18.13
C LYS A 248 -3.60 -5.39 -18.31
N LYS A 249 -4.55 -6.33 -18.31
CA LYS A 249 -4.28 -7.73 -18.63
C LYS A 249 -4.16 -7.89 -20.14
N TYR A 250 -3.04 -8.47 -20.56
CA TYR A 250 -2.73 -8.76 -21.96
C TYR A 250 -2.67 -10.28 -22.16
N SER A 251 -3.14 -10.77 -23.31
CA SER A 251 -3.05 -12.19 -23.66
C SER A 251 -2.14 -12.43 -24.86
N ASP A 252 -1.14 -13.28 -24.66
CA ASP A 252 -0.18 -13.69 -25.71
C ASP A 252 -0.79 -14.69 -26.70
N LYS A 253 -1.99 -15.23 -26.42
CA LYS A 253 -2.68 -16.22 -27.27
C LYS A 253 -3.52 -15.61 -28.39
N ALA A 254 -3.70 -14.29 -28.41
CA ALA A 254 -4.42 -13.63 -29.48
C ALA A 254 -3.55 -13.53 -30.75
N PRO A 255 -4.09 -13.84 -31.95
CA PRO A 255 -3.30 -13.91 -33.16
C PRO A 255 -2.70 -12.53 -33.50
N PRO A 256 -1.38 -12.43 -33.74
CA PRO A 256 -0.68 -11.15 -33.97
C PRO A 256 -1.03 -10.47 -35.30
N THR A 257 -1.85 -11.11 -36.14
CA THR A 257 -2.17 -10.68 -37.52
C THR A 257 -3.41 -9.79 -37.63
N ASP A 258 -4.21 -9.65 -36.58
CA ASP A 258 -5.42 -8.82 -36.62
C ASP A 258 -5.15 -7.39 -36.13
N LYS A 259 -5.16 -6.42 -37.06
CA LYS A 259 -4.89 -5.00 -36.80
C LYS A 259 -5.93 -4.34 -35.86
N PHE A 260 -7.06 -5.00 -35.59
CA PHE A 260 -8.11 -4.50 -34.70
C PHE A 260 -8.19 -5.24 -33.36
N ALA A 261 -7.43 -6.32 -33.17
CA ALA A 261 -7.39 -7.03 -31.90
C ALA A 261 -6.61 -6.21 -30.87
N THR A 262 -7.30 -5.66 -29.87
CA THR A 262 -6.66 -4.88 -28.80
C THR A 262 -5.81 -5.72 -27.84
N HIS A 263 -5.85 -7.06 -27.93
CA HIS A 263 -5.22 -8.03 -27.01
C HIS A 263 -5.57 -7.85 -25.50
N GLU A 264 -6.38 -6.84 -25.17
CA GLU A 264 -6.90 -6.54 -23.83
C GLU A 264 -7.98 -7.56 -23.43
N ILE A 265 -7.78 -8.20 -22.28
CA ILE A 265 -8.75 -9.14 -21.71
C ILE A 265 -9.89 -8.35 -21.06
N LYS A 266 -11.11 -8.53 -21.56
CA LYS A 266 -12.33 -8.06 -20.89
C LYS A 266 -12.85 -9.14 -19.93
N VAL A 267 -13.14 -8.74 -18.70
CA VAL A 267 -13.73 -9.63 -17.68
C VAL A 267 -15.21 -9.30 -17.57
N ASP A 268 -16.06 -10.30 -17.76
CA ASP A 268 -17.50 -10.20 -17.53
C ASP A 268 -17.88 -11.06 -16.31
N TYR A 269 -18.86 -10.59 -15.53
CA TYR A 269 -19.27 -11.23 -14.28
C TYR A 269 -20.71 -11.73 -14.37
N GLU A 270 -20.87 -13.04 -14.30
CA GLU A 270 -22.18 -13.69 -14.18
C GLU A 270 -22.50 -13.94 -12.70
N TYR A 271 -23.70 -13.54 -12.27
CA TYR A 271 -24.19 -13.77 -10.90
C TYR A 271 -25.21 -14.89 -10.94
N LYS A 272 -24.97 -15.94 -10.14
CA LYS A 272 -25.81 -17.14 -10.06
C LYS A 272 -26.57 -17.18 -8.75
N SER A 273 -27.72 -17.87 -8.74
CA SER A 273 -28.47 -18.09 -7.51
C SER A 273 -27.68 -19.01 -6.57
N VAL A 274 -27.78 -18.78 -5.27
CA VAL A 274 -27.19 -19.67 -4.25
C VAL A 274 -27.96 -21.00 -4.18
N GLU A 275 -29.27 -20.98 -4.45
CA GLU A 275 -30.14 -22.17 -4.43
C GLU A 275 -30.00 -23.02 -5.70
N ASP A 276 -29.65 -22.39 -6.83
CA ASP A 276 -29.48 -23.06 -8.12
C ASP A 276 -28.29 -22.45 -8.90
N PRO A 277 -27.11 -23.09 -8.86
CA PRO A 277 -25.90 -22.62 -9.54
C PRO A 277 -25.99 -22.59 -11.08
N ASN A 278 -26.99 -23.23 -11.67
CA ASN A 278 -27.18 -23.24 -13.12
C ASN A 278 -28.03 -22.07 -13.61
N LYS A 279 -28.71 -21.36 -12.70
CA LYS A 279 -29.56 -20.23 -13.03
C LYS A 279 -28.83 -18.92 -12.80
N SER A 280 -28.51 -18.22 -13.89
CA SER A 280 -28.00 -16.86 -13.81
C SER A 280 -29.12 -15.84 -13.59
N VAL A 281 -28.83 -14.85 -12.75
CA VAL A 281 -29.79 -13.83 -12.34
C VAL A 281 -29.55 -12.57 -13.17
N PRO A 282 -30.52 -12.11 -13.99
CA PRO A 282 -30.38 -10.90 -14.79
C PRO A 282 -30.18 -9.65 -13.92
N PRO A 283 -29.45 -8.62 -14.39
CA PRO A 283 -29.21 -7.37 -13.65
C PRO A 283 -30.48 -6.67 -13.13
N GLU A 284 -31.58 -6.77 -13.87
CA GLU A 284 -32.88 -6.15 -13.55
C GLU A 284 -33.55 -6.76 -12.30
N GLN A 285 -33.25 -8.02 -12.00
CA GLN A 285 -33.79 -8.74 -10.84
C GLN A 285 -32.90 -8.60 -9.60
N ARG A 286 -31.77 -7.88 -9.71
CA ARG A 286 -30.80 -7.72 -8.63
C ARG A 286 -31.14 -6.50 -7.79
N ILE A 287 -31.36 -6.72 -6.49
CA ILE A 287 -31.56 -5.65 -5.50
C ILE A 287 -30.39 -5.70 -4.51
N LYS A 288 -29.92 -4.52 -4.06
CA LYS A 288 -28.86 -4.45 -3.06
C LYS A 288 -29.41 -4.78 -1.68
N GLY A 289 -28.87 -5.83 -1.07
CA GLY A 289 -29.14 -6.19 0.33
C GLY A 289 -28.09 -5.58 1.26
N TYR A 290 -28.55 -4.92 2.33
CA TYR A 290 -27.70 -4.41 3.40
C TYR A 290 -27.88 -5.28 4.64
N ARG A 291 -26.77 -5.64 5.29
CA ARG A 291 -26.83 -6.41 6.54
C ARG A 291 -27.16 -5.47 7.70
N TYR A 292 -28.21 -5.80 8.45
CA TYR A 292 -28.58 -5.14 9.69
C TYR A 292 -28.62 -6.22 10.79
N GLY A 293 -27.51 -6.36 11.51
CA GLY A 293 -27.27 -7.51 12.37
C GLY A 293 -27.27 -8.82 11.56
N PRO A 294 -28.02 -9.86 11.97
CA PRO A 294 -28.10 -11.13 11.23
C PRO A 294 -29.02 -11.07 10.00
N GLN A 295 -29.86 -10.05 9.85
CA GLN A 295 -30.84 -9.95 8.78
C GLN A 295 -30.28 -9.21 7.56
N VAL A 296 -30.69 -9.61 6.36
CA VAL A 296 -30.40 -8.90 5.11
C VAL A 296 -31.64 -8.13 4.69
N VAL A 297 -31.55 -6.80 4.71
CA VAL A 297 -32.63 -5.90 4.31
C VAL A 297 -32.41 -5.47 2.86
N PRO A 298 -33.28 -5.88 1.91
CA PRO A 298 -33.21 -5.40 0.53
C PRO A 298 -33.66 -3.94 0.46
N ILE A 299 -32.86 -3.07 -0.14
CA ILE A 299 -33.20 -1.65 -0.35
C ILE A 299 -33.04 -1.34 -1.84
N SER A 300 -34.10 -0.85 -2.47
CA SER A 300 -34.05 -0.45 -3.87
C SER A 300 -33.15 0.78 -4.08
N SER A 301 -32.66 0.98 -5.32
CA SER A 301 -31.85 2.15 -5.65
C SER A 301 -32.62 3.48 -5.44
N ALA A 302 -33.93 3.48 -5.72
CA ALA A 302 -34.80 4.65 -5.55
C ALA A 302 -34.99 5.02 -4.08
N GLU A 303 -35.29 4.05 -3.22
CA GLU A 303 -35.40 4.27 -1.77
C GLU A 303 -34.08 4.74 -1.18
N LEU A 304 -32.97 4.11 -1.56
CA LEU A 304 -31.64 4.50 -1.12
C LEU A 304 -31.34 5.98 -1.46
N GLU A 305 -31.78 6.45 -2.62
CA GLU A 305 -31.58 7.84 -3.04
C GLU A 305 -32.50 8.85 -2.32
N ALA A 306 -33.67 8.40 -1.86
CA ALA A 306 -34.57 9.18 -1.03
C ALA A 306 -34.04 9.32 0.42
N PHE A 307 -33.52 8.24 1.01
CA PHE A 307 -33.01 8.24 2.39
C PHE A 307 -31.61 8.81 2.55
N LYS A 308 -30.82 8.91 1.47
CA LYS A 308 -29.47 9.48 1.52
C LYS A 308 -29.51 10.91 2.05
N PHE A 309 -28.70 11.16 3.07
CA PHE A 309 -28.39 12.50 3.54
C PHE A 309 -27.73 13.32 2.41
N LYS A 310 -28.30 14.48 2.08
CA LYS A 310 -27.84 15.37 0.99
C LYS A 310 -27.33 16.69 1.57
N PRO A 311 -26.06 16.79 1.98
CA PRO A 311 -25.51 18.03 2.51
C PRO A 311 -25.20 19.04 1.40
N GLU A 312 -25.34 20.32 1.74
CA GLU A 312 -24.96 21.43 0.86
C GLU A 312 -23.45 21.67 0.86
N LYS A 313 -22.90 21.98 -0.31
CA LYS A 313 -21.50 22.36 -0.50
C LYS A 313 -21.19 23.61 0.33
N SER A 314 -20.38 23.46 1.37
CA SER A 314 -20.06 24.55 2.30
C SER A 314 -18.82 24.23 3.14
N VAL A 315 -18.10 25.26 3.56
CA VAL A 315 -17.07 25.19 4.61
C VAL A 315 -17.54 26.11 5.74
N LYS A 316 -17.88 25.53 6.88
CA LYS A 316 -18.44 26.25 8.04
C LYS A 316 -17.54 26.06 9.26
N LEU A 317 -17.27 27.14 9.98
CA LEU A 317 -16.61 27.08 11.27
C LEU A 317 -17.55 26.47 12.31
N LEU A 318 -17.09 25.45 13.04
CA LEU A 318 -17.80 24.88 14.18
C LEU A 318 -17.35 25.53 15.50
N GLY A 319 -16.05 25.79 15.64
CA GLY A 319 -15.51 26.43 16.84
C GLY A 319 -13.99 26.47 16.84
N PHE A 320 -13.43 27.00 17.93
CA PHE A 320 -12.00 27.04 18.18
C PHE A 320 -11.67 26.20 19.41
N THR A 321 -10.52 25.55 19.40
CA THR A 321 -10.00 24.77 20.53
C THR A 321 -8.51 25.02 20.68
N ASP A 322 -7.94 24.68 21.83
CA ASP A 322 -6.50 24.79 22.05
C ASP A 322 -5.76 23.74 21.20
N ALA A 323 -4.58 24.09 20.70
CA ALA A 323 -3.81 23.20 19.82
C ALA A 323 -3.45 21.86 20.50
N SER A 324 -3.31 21.85 21.83
CA SER A 324 -3.03 20.64 22.64
C SER A 324 -4.16 19.61 22.61
N ASN A 325 -5.40 20.04 22.39
CA ASN A 325 -6.56 19.14 22.38
C ASN A 325 -6.61 18.27 21.10
N ILE A 326 -5.89 18.68 20.05
CA ILE A 326 -5.83 17.95 18.79
C ILE A 326 -4.46 17.27 18.67
N MET A 327 -4.45 15.97 18.97
CA MET A 327 -3.23 15.17 18.89
C MET A 327 -2.95 14.73 17.45
N ARG A 328 -1.67 14.64 17.09
CA ARG A 328 -1.23 14.29 15.73
C ARG A 328 -1.77 12.93 15.25
N HIS A 329 -1.93 11.97 16.15
CA HIS A 329 -2.44 10.64 15.81
C HIS A 329 -3.95 10.62 15.50
N TYR A 330 -4.68 11.71 15.72
CA TYR A 330 -6.07 11.85 15.27
C TYR A 330 -6.17 12.21 13.78
N TYR A 331 -5.10 12.63 13.13
CA TYR A 331 -5.19 13.02 11.72
C TYR A 331 -5.52 11.83 10.83
N MET A 332 -6.61 11.97 10.06
CA MET A 332 -7.01 11.05 9.02
C MET A 332 -6.71 11.64 7.63
N ARG A 333 -6.50 10.75 6.66
CA ARG A 333 -6.33 11.07 5.22
C ARG A 333 -5.16 12.03 4.92
N ASP A 334 -5.07 12.40 3.65
CA ASP A 334 -4.09 13.36 3.13
C ASP A 334 -4.33 14.79 3.66
N VAL A 335 -3.26 15.59 3.69
CA VAL A 335 -3.29 16.99 4.13
C VAL A 335 -3.72 17.90 2.99
N ASN A 336 -4.65 18.81 3.29
CA ASN A 336 -5.04 19.88 2.37
C ASN A 336 -4.50 21.23 2.85
N ILE A 337 -4.36 22.18 1.93
CA ILE A 337 -3.99 23.56 2.24
C ILE A 337 -5.13 24.49 1.86
N PHE A 338 -5.50 25.35 2.79
CA PHE A 338 -6.48 26.41 2.62
C PHE A 338 -5.73 27.71 2.36
N ILE A 339 -6.04 28.32 1.21
CA ILE A 339 -5.52 29.63 0.84
C ILE A 339 -6.69 30.58 0.58
N ALA A 340 -6.46 31.88 0.79
CA ALA A 340 -7.39 32.88 0.30
C ALA A 340 -7.50 32.83 -1.22
N GLU A 341 -8.63 33.27 -1.78
CA GLU A 341 -8.80 33.41 -3.23
C GLU A 341 -7.65 34.25 -3.83
N PRO A 342 -6.84 33.68 -4.75
CA PRO A 342 -5.73 34.40 -5.36
C PRO A 342 -6.23 35.65 -6.09
N GLY A 343 -5.58 36.79 -5.82
CA GLY A 343 -5.97 38.10 -6.38
C GLY A 343 -6.99 38.88 -5.54
N ASN A 344 -7.60 38.26 -4.52
CA ASN A 344 -8.52 38.95 -3.61
C ASN A 344 -7.78 39.43 -2.35
N THR A 345 -7.32 40.68 -2.37
CA THR A 345 -6.54 41.27 -1.27
C THR A 345 -7.28 41.26 0.06
N LYS A 346 -8.60 41.52 0.07
CA LYS A 346 -9.42 41.50 1.29
C LYS A 346 -9.47 40.09 1.91
N ALA A 347 -9.64 39.06 1.08
CA ALA A 347 -9.63 37.68 1.56
C ALA A 347 -8.26 37.26 2.09
N ILE A 348 -7.17 37.66 1.42
CA ILE A 348 -5.79 37.38 1.86
C ILE A 348 -5.53 37.99 3.24
N VAL A 349 -5.87 39.26 3.43
CA VAL A 349 -5.73 39.93 4.73
C VAL A 349 -6.55 39.25 5.81
N ALA A 350 -7.80 38.85 5.51
CA ALA A 350 -8.67 38.19 6.48
C ALA A 350 -8.14 36.81 6.92
N VAL A 351 -7.68 35.98 5.96
CA VAL A 351 -7.07 34.67 6.24
C VAL A 351 -5.78 34.82 7.03
N SER A 352 -4.92 35.77 6.66
CA SER A 352 -3.65 36.03 7.36
C SER A 352 -3.87 36.55 8.79
N ALA A 353 -4.79 37.50 8.98
CA ALA A 353 -5.15 37.98 10.31
C ALA A 353 -5.66 36.83 11.20
N LEU A 354 -6.51 35.95 10.66
CA LEU A 354 -7.00 34.79 11.39
C LEU A 354 -5.87 33.79 11.71
N ALA A 355 -4.99 33.50 10.76
CA ALA A 355 -3.89 32.54 10.95
C ALA A 355 -2.90 33.03 12.02
N ARG A 356 -2.55 34.32 11.98
CA ARG A 356 -1.66 34.94 12.97
C ARG A 356 -2.30 35.01 14.35
N ALA A 357 -3.59 35.36 14.44
CA ALA A 357 -4.32 35.37 15.71
C ALA A 357 -4.39 33.98 16.35
N LEU A 358 -4.70 32.95 15.55
CA LEU A 358 -4.70 31.57 16.03
C LEU A 358 -3.33 31.10 16.49
N LYS A 359 -2.27 31.48 15.76
CA LYS A 359 -0.89 31.16 16.15
C LYS A 359 -0.49 31.84 17.45
N GLN A 360 -0.81 33.13 17.63
CA GLN A 360 -0.53 33.88 18.85
C GLN A 360 -1.26 33.32 20.08
N MET A 361 -2.51 32.89 19.90
CA MET A 361 -3.33 32.32 20.97
C MET A 361 -3.09 30.82 21.19
N ASN A 362 -2.22 30.17 20.41
CA ASN A 362 -2.02 28.73 20.37
C ASN A 362 -3.33 27.92 20.21
N LYS A 363 -4.21 28.40 19.33
CA LYS A 363 -5.52 27.79 19.03
C LYS A 363 -5.59 27.26 17.60
N VAL A 364 -6.51 26.33 17.40
CA VAL A 364 -6.86 25.75 16.09
C VAL A 364 -8.36 25.87 15.86
N ALA A 365 -8.79 25.85 14.60
CA ALA A 365 -10.20 25.97 14.24
C ALA A 365 -10.77 24.64 13.75
N ILE A 366 -11.92 24.22 14.25
CA ILE A 366 -12.63 23.02 13.79
C ILE A 366 -13.66 23.46 12.75
N VAL A 367 -13.64 22.82 11.59
CA VAL A 367 -14.50 23.18 10.46
C VAL A 367 -15.25 21.97 9.90
N ARG A 368 -16.49 22.21 9.49
CA ARG A 368 -17.33 21.30 8.73
C ARG A 368 -17.17 21.60 7.24
N CYS A 369 -16.77 20.60 6.47
CA CYS A 369 -16.45 20.69 5.05
C CYS A 369 -17.28 19.74 4.21
N VAL A 370 -17.91 20.28 3.17
CA VAL A 370 -18.57 19.53 2.08
C VAL A 370 -18.04 20.09 0.78
N TRP A 371 -17.22 19.32 0.08
CA TRP A 371 -16.38 19.82 -1.01
C TRP A 371 -17.15 20.01 -2.32
N ARG A 372 -18.09 19.10 -2.61
CA ARG A 372 -18.84 19.04 -3.88
C ARG A 372 -20.34 19.04 -3.64
N GLN A 373 -21.09 19.61 -4.58
CA GLN A 373 -22.55 19.51 -4.60
C GLN A 373 -22.94 18.04 -4.81
N GLY A 374 -23.87 17.52 -4.00
CA GLY A 374 -24.30 16.12 -4.07
C GLY A 374 -23.33 15.11 -3.43
N GLN A 375 -22.28 15.58 -2.76
CA GLN A 375 -21.45 14.71 -1.93
C GLN A 375 -22.27 14.18 -0.74
N GLY A 376 -22.38 12.85 -0.57
CA GLY A 376 -23.22 12.25 0.47
C GLY A 376 -22.61 12.25 1.89
N ASN A 377 -21.32 12.58 2.04
CA ASN A 377 -20.63 12.56 3.33
C ASN A 377 -20.11 13.95 3.72
N VAL A 378 -20.15 14.24 5.02
CA VAL A 378 -19.58 15.45 5.62
C VAL A 378 -18.18 15.11 6.11
N VAL A 379 -17.25 16.04 5.94
CA VAL A 379 -15.89 15.92 6.47
C VAL A 379 -15.74 16.94 7.58
N VAL A 380 -15.35 16.51 8.77
CA VAL A 380 -14.92 17.42 9.84
C VAL A 380 -13.41 17.41 9.89
N GLY A 381 -12.80 18.58 10.07
CA GLY A 381 -11.36 18.67 10.17
C GLY A 381 -10.90 19.89 10.94
N VAL A 382 -9.60 19.93 11.21
CA VAL A 382 -8.93 21.01 11.91
C VAL A 382 -8.17 21.88 10.92
N LEU A 383 -8.22 23.19 11.13
CA LEU A 383 -7.37 24.19 10.49
C LEU A 383 -6.25 24.61 11.45
N THR A 384 -5.03 24.22 11.11
CA THR A 384 -3.81 24.59 11.83
C THR A 384 -3.13 25.75 11.12
N PRO A 385 -2.83 26.87 11.80
CA PRO A 385 -2.24 28.05 11.17
C PRO A 385 -0.84 27.77 10.63
N ASN A 386 -0.61 28.13 9.37
CA ASN A 386 0.67 28.08 8.68
C ASN A 386 1.07 29.50 8.24
N VAL A 387 1.80 30.18 9.13
CA VAL A 387 2.28 31.55 8.93
C VAL A 387 3.59 31.50 8.15
N SER A 388 3.73 32.36 7.14
CA SER A 388 4.96 32.48 6.37
C SER A 388 5.81 33.65 6.87
N ASP A 389 7.12 33.44 6.98
CA ASP A 389 8.10 34.49 7.31
C ASP A 389 8.49 35.34 6.09
N LYS A 390 8.10 34.93 4.87
CA LYS A 390 8.43 35.64 3.62
C LYS A 390 7.30 36.60 3.24
N ASP A 391 7.62 37.88 3.05
CA ASP A 391 6.64 38.93 2.70
C ASP A 391 5.84 38.65 1.42
N ASN A 392 6.41 37.87 0.49
CA ASN A 392 5.76 37.54 -0.78
C ASN A 392 4.80 36.33 -0.71
N ILE A 393 4.73 35.61 0.42
CA ILE A 393 3.92 34.40 0.55
C ILE A 393 2.80 34.67 1.55
N PRO A 394 1.51 34.63 1.12
CA PRO A 394 0.41 34.83 2.05
C PRO A 394 0.30 33.65 3.03
N ASP A 395 -0.10 33.97 4.26
CA ASP A 395 -0.39 32.96 5.28
C ASP A 395 -1.53 32.02 4.84
N SER A 396 -1.52 30.81 5.39
CA SER A 396 -2.41 29.71 4.99
C SER A 396 -2.79 28.83 6.17
N PHE A 397 -3.69 27.86 5.94
CA PHE A 397 -3.99 26.83 6.93
C PHE A 397 -3.72 25.43 6.39
N TYR A 398 -3.14 24.57 7.23
CA TYR A 398 -3.17 23.14 7.01
C TYR A 398 -4.51 22.58 7.49
N PHE A 399 -5.13 21.79 6.63
CA PHE A 399 -6.36 21.09 6.94
C PHE A 399 -6.11 19.59 7.04
N ASN A 400 -6.39 19.06 8.22
CA ASN A 400 -6.34 17.63 8.51
C ASN A 400 -7.75 17.14 8.85
N VAL A 401 -8.15 16.00 8.28
CA VAL A 401 -9.45 15.39 8.61
C VAL A 401 -9.38 14.80 10.01
N LEU A 402 -10.42 15.03 10.80
CA LEU A 402 -10.56 14.45 12.14
C LEU A 402 -11.51 13.23 12.07
N PRO A 403 -11.35 12.26 12.98
CA PRO A 403 -12.19 11.07 13.04
C PRO A 403 -13.57 11.44 13.57
N PHE A 404 -14.59 10.71 13.12
CA PHE A 404 -15.86 10.65 13.83
C PHE A 404 -15.77 9.66 14.99
N ALA A 405 -16.79 9.64 15.85
CA ALA A 405 -16.84 8.73 16.99
C ALA A 405 -16.75 7.26 16.54
N GLU A 406 -17.33 6.93 15.38
CA GLU A 406 -17.34 5.59 14.79
C GLU A 406 -15.97 5.16 14.23
N ASP A 407 -15.06 6.11 13.98
CA ASP A 407 -13.70 5.83 13.47
C ASP A 407 -12.72 5.47 14.61
N ILE A 408 -13.05 5.82 15.86
CA ILE A 408 -12.19 5.61 17.03
C ILE A 408 -12.32 4.17 17.51
N ARG A 409 -11.18 3.50 17.70
CA ARG A 409 -11.11 2.14 18.26
C ARG A 409 -10.45 2.18 19.63
N GLU A 410 -11.21 1.85 20.65
CA GLU A 410 -10.74 1.81 22.02
C GLU A 410 -10.14 0.43 22.32
N PHE A 411 -8.82 0.33 22.23
CA PHE A 411 -8.09 -0.85 22.66
C PHE A 411 -7.45 -0.56 24.03
N GLN A 412 -7.72 -1.43 25.00
CA GLN A 412 -7.12 -1.34 26.32
C GLN A 412 -5.78 -2.09 26.32
N PHE A 413 -4.70 -1.35 26.58
CA PHE A 413 -3.37 -1.90 26.76
C PHE A 413 -2.89 -1.63 28.19
N PRO A 414 -2.22 -2.59 28.85
CA PRO A 414 -1.61 -2.34 30.16
C PRO A 414 -0.49 -1.29 30.02
N SER A 415 -0.40 -0.39 31.00
CA SER A 415 0.68 0.60 31.04
C SER A 415 2.03 -0.08 31.32
N PHE A 416 3.06 0.28 30.54
CA PHE A 416 4.41 -0.20 30.76
C PHE A 416 4.96 0.21 32.14
N SER A 417 4.52 1.32 32.72
CA SER A 417 4.94 1.78 34.06
C SER A 417 4.42 0.91 35.21
N ASN A 418 3.34 0.16 34.98
CA ASN A 418 2.72 -0.70 36.00
C ASN A 418 3.29 -2.13 35.97
N LEU A 419 4.24 -2.41 35.08
CA LEU A 419 4.89 -3.72 35.01
C LEU A 419 5.78 -3.94 36.24
N PRO A 420 5.96 -5.20 36.69
CA PRO A 420 6.83 -5.52 37.81
C PRO A 420 8.24 -4.97 37.62
N SER A 421 8.94 -4.64 38.72
CA SER A 421 10.32 -4.12 38.67
C SER A 421 11.29 -5.05 37.92
N SER A 422 10.98 -6.34 37.81
CA SER A 422 11.76 -7.31 37.02
C SER A 422 11.65 -7.14 35.50
N MET A 423 10.64 -6.42 35.02
CA MET A 423 10.42 -6.10 33.60
C MET A 423 10.68 -4.64 33.27
N GLN A 424 10.99 -3.81 34.27
CA GLN A 424 11.45 -2.45 34.05
C GLN A 424 12.91 -2.46 33.61
N PRO A 425 13.32 -1.58 32.68
CA PRO A 425 14.71 -1.48 32.27
C PRO A 425 15.58 -1.05 33.46
N ASN A 426 16.75 -1.68 33.61
CA ASN A 426 17.76 -1.23 34.55
C ASN A 426 18.56 -0.03 33.99
N GLU A 427 19.35 0.64 34.83
CA GLU A 427 20.14 1.82 34.41
C GLU A 427 21.11 1.50 33.26
N GLN A 428 21.73 0.32 33.27
CA GLN A 428 22.65 -0.13 32.21
C GLN A 428 21.94 -0.34 30.86
N GLN A 429 20.72 -0.89 30.88
CA GLN A 429 19.88 -1.11 29.72
C GLN A 429 19.38 0.22 29.15
N GLN A 430 19.04 1.16 30.02
CA GLN A 430 18.66 2.51 29.61
C GLN A 430 19.85 3.23 28.96
N GLU A 431 21.04 3.20 29.59
CA GLU A 431 22.25 3.83 29.04
C GLU A 431 22.64 3.20 27.68
N ALA A 432 22.58 1.87 27.55
CA ALA A 432 22.84 1.19 26.29
C ALA A 432 21.81 1.58 25.21
N ALA A 433 20.53 1.74 25.57
CA ALA A 433 19.48 2.19 24.66
C ALA A 433 19.70 3.65 24.24
N ASP A 434 20.08 4.53 25.17
CA ASP A 434 20.35 5.94 24.89
C ASP A 434 21.54 6.10 23.94
N LYS A 435 22.63 5.34 24.16
CA LYS A 435 23.78 5.28 23.24
C LYS A 435 23.36 4.79 21.84
N LEU A 436 22.49 3.79 21.78
CA LEU A 436 21.95 3.28 20.51
C LEU A 436 21.13 4.35 19.77
N VAL A 437 20.27 5.09 20.48
CA VAL A 437 19.45 6.17 19.90
C VAL A 437 20.33 7.32 19.40
N GLN A 438 21.34 7.72 20.17
CA GLN A 438 22.28 8.78 19.77
C GLN A 438 23.08 8.39 18.53
N MET A 439 23.49 7.13 18.41
CA MET A 439 24.19 6.60 17.25
C MET A 439 23.32 6.63 15.98
N LEU A 440 22.03 6.32 16.11
CA LEU A 440 21.07 6.26 15.01
C LEU A 440 20.41 7.62 14.72
N ASP A 441 20.94 8.72 15.27
CA ASP A 441 20.46 10.05 14.96
C ASP A 441 20.70 10.38 13.47
N LEU A 442 19.63 10.75 12.78
CA LEU A 442 19.66 11.09 11.36
C LEU A 442 20.04 12.55 11.11
N ALA A 443 20.21 13.37 12.16
CA ALA A 443 20.55 14.79 12.04
C ALA A 443 21.68 15.26 13.00
N PRO A 444 22.83 14.58 13.08
CA PRO A 444 23.88 14.89 14.06
C PRO A 444 24.49 16.29 13.89
N THR A 445 24.53 16.81 12.65
CA THR A 445 25.03 18.16 12.32
C THR A 445 23.91 19.19 12.18
N GLY A 446 22.68 18.84 12.59
CA GLY A 446 21.47 19.65 12.36
C GLY A 446 20.93 19.59 10.93
N LYS A 447 21.61 18.90 10.01
CA LYS A 447 21.12 18.57 8.67
C LYS A 447 20.62 17.13 8.65
N GLU A 448 19.31 16.96 8.51
CA GLU A 448 18.69 15.64 8.35
C GLU A 448 19.19 14.96 7.07
N ALA A 449 19.73 13.75 7.20
CA ALA A 449 20.29 12.94 6.11
C ALA A 449 19.22 12.43 5.14
N LEU A 450 18.03 12.07 5.65
CA LEU A 450 16.90 11.54 4.88
C LEU A 450 15.72 12.49 4.93
N ARG A 451 15.76 13.56 4.12
CA ARG A 451 14.66 14.54 4.05
C ARG A 451 13.49 13.99 3.24
N PRO A 452 12.29 13.81 3.81
CA PRO A 452 11.14 13.24 3.09
C PRO A 452 10.76 14.00 1.80
N ASP A 453 10.98 15.31 1.77
CA ASP A 453 10.68 16.15 0.59
C ASP A 453 11.64 15.93 -0.59
N LEU A 454 12.84 15.39 -0.33
CA LEU A 454 13.89 15.13 -1.32
C LEU A 454 14.20 13.63 -1.49
N THR A 455 13.53 12.76 -0.73
CA THR A 455 13.66 11.31 -0.86
C THR A 455 12.52 10.77 -1.72
N PRO A 456 12.80 10.21 -2.93
CA PRO A 456 11.77 9.62 -3.77
C PRO A 456 11.25 8.30 -3.19
N ASN A 457 10.10 7.83 -3.68
CA ASN A 457 9.57 6.52 -3.30
C ASN A 457 10.40 5.40 -3.99
N PRO A 458 11.17 4.59 -3.24
CA PRO A 458 12.08 3.61 -3.83
C PRO A 458 11.34 2.51 -4.60
N VAL A 459 10.10 2.20 -4.22
CA VAL A 459 9.31 1.16 -4.88
C VAL A 459 8.88 1.61 -6.28
N LEU A 460 8.53 2.88 -6.43
CA LEU A 460 8.18 3.46 -7.73
C LEU A 460 9.41 3.57 -8.63
N GLU A 461 10.54 4.04 -8.09
CA GLU A 461 11.78 4.13 -8.88
C GLU A 461 12.23 2.75 -9.38
N ARG A 462 12.17 1.76 -8.49
CA ARG A 462 12.47 0.38 -8.84
C ARG A 462 11.56 -0.15 -9.95
N PHE A 463 10.27 0.16 -9.89
CA PHE A 463 9.31 -0.25 -10.90
C PHE A 463 9.63 0.38 -12.28
N TYR A 464 9.91 1.68 -12.34
CA TYR A 464 10.24 2.35 -13.61
C TYR A 464 11.57 1.87 -14.21
N HIS A 465 12.58 1.65 -13.38
CA HIS A 465 13.84 1.11 -13.85
C HIS A 465 13.66 -0.31 -14.44
N CYS A 466 12.85 -1.16 -13.80
CA CYS A 466 12.52 -2.48 -14.33
C CYS A 466 11.76 -2.38 -15.67
N LEU A 467 10.82 -1.44 -15.80
CA LEU A 467 10.12 -1.19 -17.05
C LEU A 467 11.06 -0.74 -18.18
N GLU A 468 12.05 0.11 -17.88
CA GLU A 468 13.04 0.55 -18.87
C GLU A 468 13.84 -0.66 -19.39
N VAL A 469 14.44 -1.43 -18.48
CA VAL A 469 15.25 -2.59 -18.84
C VAL A 469 14.43 -3.59 -19.66
N LYS A 470 13.18 -3.86 -19.25
CA LYS A 470 12.28 -4.74 -19.99
C LYS A 470 11.81 -4.17 -21.33
N SER A 471 11.74 -2.86 -21.48
CA SER A 471 11.39 -2.23 -22.76
C SER A 471 12.49 -2.36 -23.80
N LYS A 472 13.76 -2.38 -23.37
CA LYS A 472 14.93 -2.62 -24.22
C LYS A 472 15.16 -4.11 -24.46
N GLN A 473 14.94 -4.93 -23.43
CA GLN A 473 15.17 -6.37 -23.42
C GLN A 473 13.99 -7.11 -22.77
N GLN A 474 13.09 -7.66 -23.58
CA GLN A 474 11.84 -8.27 -23.10
C GLN A 474 12.05 -9.39 -22.06
N ASP A 475 13.11 -10.19 -22.24
CA ASP A 475 13.43 -11.35 -21.39
C ASP A 475 14.41 -11.03 -20.25
N ALA A 476 14.76 -9.75 -20.06
CA ALA A 476 15.69 -9.37 -18.99
C ALA A 476 15.13 -9.72 -17.61
N ALA A 477 15.99 -10.32 -16.78
CA ALA A 477 15.71 -10.54 -15.37
C ALA A 477 15.55 -9.19 -14.65
N VAL A 478 14.86 -9.21 -13.49
CA VAL A 478 14.74 -8.01 -12.66
C VAL A 478 16.17 -7.60 -12.21
N PRO A 479 16.64 -6.37 -12.54
CA PRO A 479 18.01 -5.95 -12.23
C PRO A 479 18.25 -5.96 -10.71
N PRO A 480 19.46 -5.99 -10.14
CA PRO A 480 19.66 -5.84 -8.69
C PRO A 480 19.26 -4.45 -8.18
N LEU A 481 19.06 -4.29 -6.86
CA LEU A 481 18.83 -2.96 -6.28
C LEU A 481 20.07 -2.08 -6.46
N ASP A 482 19.85 -0.89 -7.00
CA ASP A 482 20.86 0.12 -7.21
C ASP A 482 21.34 0.74 -5.88
N GLU A 483 22.61 1.14 -5.82
CA GLU A 483 23.24 1.64 -4.59
C GLU A 483 22.56 2.88 -4.01
N THR A 484 22.09 3.81 -4.85
CA THR A 484 21.40 5.03 -4.39
C THR A 484 20.07 4.71 -3.71
N LEU A 485 19.37 3.66 -4.18
CA LEU A 485 18.13 3.19 -3.58
C LEU A 485 18.40 2.37 -2.31
N ARG A 486 19.49 1.59 -2.27
CA ARG A 486 19.89 0.88 -1.04
C ARG A 486 20.17 1.84 0.11
N LYS A 487 20.83 2.97 -0.17
CA LYS A 487 21.05 4.05 0.83
C LYS A 487 19.74 4.60 1.43
N ILE A 488 18.60 4.44 0.76
CA ILE A 488 17.28 4.85 1.28
C ILE A 488 16.66 3.75 2.14
N THR A 489 16.78 2.49 1.72
CA THR A 489 16.06 1.35 2.33
C THR A 489 16.85 0.63 3.42
N GLU A 490 18.17 0.74 3.39
CA GLU A 490 19.11 0.04 4.27
C GLU A 490 19.90 1.05 5.12
N PRO A 491 20.25 0.70 6.37
CA PRO A 491 21.10 1.53 7.20
C PRO A 491 22.52 1.63 6.62
N ASP A 492 23.19 2.74 6.90
CA ASP A 492 24.55 2.99 6.41
C ASP A 492 25.54 1.94 6.97
N PRO A 493 26.18 1.13 6.10
CA PRO A 493 27.13 0.11 6.54
C PRO A 493 28.35 0.71 7.24
N GLU A 494 28.76 1.92 6.89
CA GLU A 494 29.90 2.60 7.52
C GLU A 494 29.56 2.96 8.97
N LEU A 495 28.39 3.56 9.19
CA LEU A 495 27.88 3.91 10.51
C LEU A 495 27.77 2.67 11.42
N ILE A 496 27.25 1.57 10.88
CA ILE A 496 27.15 0.29 11.62
C ILE A 496 28.55 -0.23 11.95
N SER A 497 29.49 -0.17 10.99
CA SER A 497 30.83 -0.71 11.17
C SER A 497 31.63 0.04 12.24
N GLN A 498 31.51 1.37 12.29
CA GLN A 498 32.18 2.23 13.27
C GLN A 498 31.62 2.02 14.68
N ASN A 499 30.32 1.74 14.80
CA ASN A 499 29.62 1.64 16.07
C ASN A 499 29.25 0.20 16.48
N LYS A 500 29.90 -0.81 15.91
CA LYS A 500 29.67 -2.23 16.27
C LYS A 500 29.73 -2.48 17.77
N VAL A 501 30.66 -1.81 18.47
CA VAL A 501 30.84 -1.92 19.92
C VAL A 501 29.56 -1.57 20.68
N VAL A 502 28.86 -0.51 20.27
CA VAL A 502 27.61 -0.06 20.91
C VAL A 502 26.49 -1.06 20.66
N ILE A 503 26.41 -1.61 19.44
CA ILE A 503 25.42 -2.63 19.08
C ILE A 503 25.65 -3.92 19.89
N ASP A 504 26.90 -4.32 20.04
CA ASP A 504 27.28 -5.50 20.81
C ASP A 504 27.04 -5.30 22.31
N GLU A 505 27.30 -4.11 22.85
CA GLU A 505 26.96 -3.73 24.24
C GLU A 505 25.45 -3.83 24.48
N PHE A 506 24.64 -3.23 23.60
CA PHE A 506 23.18 -3.32 23.66
C PHE A 506 22.71 -4.78 23.62
N ARG A 507 23.25 -5.59 22.69
CA ARG A 507 22.90 -7.01 22.58
C ARG A 507 23.25 -7.81 23.84
N ARG A 508 24.32 -7.45 24.56
CA ARG A 508 24.70 -8.11 25.82
C ARG A 508 23.77 -7.74 26.97
N CYS A 509 23.24 -6.51 27.00
CA CYS A 509 22.31 -6.04 28.02
C CYS A 509 20.88 -6.60 27.85
N PHE A 510 20.48 -7.00 26.64
CA PHE A 510 19.14 -7.52 26.34
C PHE A 510 19.18 -8.99 25.88
N GLU A 511 18.87 -9.91 26.79
CA GLU A 511 18.78 -11.34 26.48
C GLU A 511 17.49 -11.64 25.68
N LEU A 512 17.64 -12.01 24.41
CA LEU A 512 16.53 -12.43 23.55
C LEU A 512 16.48 -13.96 23.46
N LYS A 513 15.36 -14.55 23.89
CA LYS A 513 15.07 -15.99 23.75
C LYS A 513 14.01 -16.20 22.69
N GLU A 514 14.34 -16.95 21.64
CA GLU A 514 13.37 -17.33 20.62
C GLU A 514 12.34 -18.30 21.22
N ASN A 515 11.05 -18.00 21.05
CA ASN A 515 9.98 -18.88 21.51
C ASN A 515 9.69 -19.94 20.43
N PRO A 516 10.00 -21.23 20.66
CA PRO A 516 9.85 -22.28 19.65
C PRO A 516 8.39 -22.54 19.25
N LYS A 517 7.41 -22.13 20.06
CA LYS A 517 5.97 -22.40 19.84
C LYS A 517 5.32 -21.50 18.78
N LEU A 518 6.01 -20.47 18.31
CA LEU A 518 5.46 -19.46 17.39
C LEU A 518 6.00 -19.53 15.96
N LYS A 519 6.73 -20.59 15.59
CA LYS A 519 7.00 -20.91 14.17
C LYS A 519 5.70 -21.37 13.49
N LYS A 520 4.74 -20.45 13.32
CA LYS A 520 3.69 -20.58 12.30
C LYS A 520 4.42 -20.76 10.98
N SER A 521 4.11 -21.87 10.31
CA SER A 521 4.73 -22.30 9.07
C SER A 521 4.95 -21.13 8.10
N SER A 522 6.21 -20.86 7.78
CA SER A 522 6.66 -20.09 6.61
C SER A 522 6.38 -20.84 5.29
N GLN A 523 5.24 -21.55 5.20
CA GLN A 523 4.76 -22.28 4.02
C GLN A 523 3.69 -21.50 3.23
N ARG A 524 3.55 -20.18 3.45
CA ARG A 524 2.72 -19.32 2.59
C ARG A 524 3.49 -18.57 1.50
N LEU A 525 4.81 -18.77 1.36
CA LEU A 525 5.67 -18.01 0.44
C LEU A 525 6.40 -18.83 -0.64
N LEU A 526 6.03 -20.10 -0.86
CA LEU A 526 6.62 -20.94 -1.92
C LEU A 526 5.55 -21.75 -2.64
N ARG A 527 4.68 -21.05 -3.37
CA ARG A 527 3.92 -21.64 -4.49
C ARG A 527 3.87 -20.69 -5.68
N GLU A 528 4.99 -20.03 -5.97
CA GLU A 528 5.28 -19.59 -7.33
C GLU A 528 6.13 -20.68 -7.97
N LYS A 529 5.46 -21.68 -8.56
CA LYS A 529 6.11 -22.47 -9.61
C LYS A 529 6.27 -21.52 -10.81
N PRO A 530 7.46 -21.38 -11.41
CA PRO A 530 7.58 -20.75 -12.71
C PRO A 530 6.84 -21.65 -13.72
N SER A 531 5.68 -21.19 -14.18
CA SER A 531 4.98 -21.81 -15.29
C SER A 531 5.72 -21.45 -16.56
N GLY A 532 6.62 -22.33 -17.01
CA GLY A 532 7.39 -22.09 -18.23
C GLY A 532 8.44 -23.14 -18.57
N SER A 533 8.10 -24.43 -18.55
CA SER A 533 8.73 -25.36 -19.49
C SER A 533 7.72 -26.44 -19.87
N SER A 534 7.32 -26.40 -21.12
CA SER A 534 6.54 -27.41 -21.82
C SER A 534 7.29 -28.73 -21.85
N GLU A 535 6.70 -29.77 -21.27
CA GLU A 535 6.75 -31.10 -21.88
C GLU A 535 5.33 -31.65 -21.90
N GLU A 536 4.80 -31.77 -23.12
CA GLU A 536 3.55 -32.42 -23.43
C GLU A 536 3.73 -33.94 -23.27
N VAL A 537 2.91 -34.58 -22.44
CA VAL A 537 2.50 -35.96 -22.67
C VAL A 537 0.99 -36.09 -22.44
N VAL A 538 0.32 -36.02 -23.59
CA VAL A 538 -0.94 -36.61 -24.04
C VAL A 538 -1.58 -37.63 -23.08
N GLY A 539 -2.89 -37.44 -22.80
CA GLY A 539 -3.70 -38.48 -22.17
C GLY A 539 -5.13 -38.11 -21.76
N ASN A 540 -5.95 -37.67 -22.73
CA ASN A 540 -7.43 -37.71 -22.81
C ASN A 540 -8.31 -37.32 -21.61
N GLY A 541 -9.20 -36.37 -21.88
CA GLY A 541 -10.11 -35.77 -20.90
C GLY A 541 -11.43 -36.50 -20.70
N ALA A 542 -12.16 -36.03 -19.69
CA ALA A 542 -13.62 -35.94 -19.68
C ALA A 542 -14.04 -34.96 -18.56
N ASP A 543 -14.73 -33.90 -18.97
CA ASP A 543 -15.68 -33.05 -18.25
C ASP A 543 -15.39 -32.62 -16.80
N ALA A 544 -14.93 -31.37 -16.68
CA ALA A 544 -15.24 -30.51 -15.56
C ALA A 544 -16.62 -29.86 -15.79
N GLN A 545 -17.60 -30.18 -14.94
CA GLN A 545 -18.67 -29.24 -14.61
C GLN A 545 -18.46 -28.63 -13.22
N PRO A 546 -18.80 -27.35 -13.05
CA PRO A 546 -18.48 -26.55 -11.87
C PRO A 546 -19.61 -26.68 -10.84
N ILE A 547 -19.25 -26.86 -9.57
CA ILE A 547 -20.20 -26.65 -8.47
C ILE A 547 -19.50 -25.79 -7.41
N ASP A 548 -19.82 -24.50 -7.48
CA ASP A 548 -19.85 -23.63 -6.31
C ASP A 548 -20.85 -24.20 -5.30
N ALA A 549 -20.40 -24.50 -4.09
CA ALA A 549 -21.23 -24.45 -2.90
C ALA A 549 -20.33 -24.25 -1.68
N ILE A 550 -20.48 -23.06 -1.10
CA ILE A 550 -19.98 -22.70 0.22
C ILE A 550 -20.75 -23.55 1.23
N GLU A 551 -20.08 -24.51 1.87
CA GLU A 551 -20.43 -24.89 3.23
C GLU A 551 -19.32 -24.43 4.17
N TYR A 552 -19.68 -23.41 4.96
CA TYR A 552 -19.01 -23.09 6.20
C TYR A 552 -19.18 -24.29 7.15
N THR A 553 -18.26 -25.25 7.08
CA THR A 553 -17.77 -25.91 8.28
C THR A 553 -16.29 -25.58 8.40
N SER A 554 -15.96 -24.98 9.52
CA SER A 554 -14.62 -24.65 9.96
C SER A 554 -13.69 -25.83 9.65
N GLY A 555 -12.75 -25.64 8.71
CA GLY A 555 -11.66 -26.58 8.45
C GLY A 555 -10.65 -26.61 9.60
N VAL A 556 -11.12 -26.76 10.84
CA VAL A 556 -10.34 -27.44 11.86
C VAL A 556 -10.37 -28.90 11.43
N LYS A 557 -9.22 -29.39 11.00
CA LYS A 557 -9.05 -30.82 10.78
C LYS A 557 -9.27 -31.51 12.13
N VAL A 558 -10.50 -32.01 12.38
CA VAL A 558 -10.83 -32.80 13.58
C VAL A 558 -9.99 -34.08 13.59
N GLU A 559 -9.00 -34.17 14.46
CA GLU A 559 -8.09 -35.32 14.56
C GLU A 559 -8.51 -36.34 15.62
N LYS A 560 -9.44 -35.96 16.51
CA LYS A 560 -10.03 -36.74 17.60
C LYS A 560 -11.47 -36.28 17.85
N ILE A 561 -12.32 -37.21 18.27
CA ILE A 561 -13.72 -36.95 18.63
C ILE A 561 -13.78 -36.25 20.00
N GLY A 562 -14.36 -35.05 20.05
CA GLY A 562 -14.48 -34.24 21.26
C GLY A 562 -15.75 -34.52 22.08
N ASP A 563 -15.81 -33.96 23.29
CA ASP A 563 -16.93 -34.16 24.23
C ASP A 563 -18.17 -33.31 23.89
N LEU A 564 -17.99 -32.23 23.11
CA LEU A 564 -19.03 -31.24 22.84
C LEU A 564 -19.99 -31.70 21.74
N ASN A 565 -19.48 -32.17 20.58
CA ASN A 565 -20.28 -32.60 19.42
C ASN A 565 -19.73 -33.91 18.79
N PRO A 566 -19.81 -35.07 19.49
CA PRO A 566 -19.14 -36.29 19.07
C PRO A 566 -19.61 -36.84 17.71
N VAL A 567 -20.89 -36.67 17.36
CA VAL A 567 -21.45 -37.13 16.07
C VAL A 567 -20.90 -36.31 14.90
N GLN A 568 -20.85 -34.98 15.03
CA GLN A 568 -20.33 -34.10 13.98
C GLN A 568 -18.82 -34.30 13.77
N ASP A 569 -18.09 -34.50 14.86
CA ASP A 569 -16.65 -34.79 14.83
C ASP A 569 -16.36 -36.12 14.11
N PHE A 570 -17.21 -37.14 14.34
CA PHE A 570 -17.11 -38.43 13.68
C PHE A 570 -17.44 -38.38 12.19
N GLU A 571 -18.52 -37.71 11.80
CA GLU A 571 -18.88 -37.52 10.40
C GLU A 571 -17.78 -36.73 9.65
N ALA A 572 -17.21 -35.71 10.30
CA ALA A 572 -16.08 -34.96 9.77
C ALA A 572 -14.82 -35.83 9.60
N MET A 573 -14.53 -36.73 10.54
CA MET A 573 -13.42 -37.69 10.42
C MET A 573 -13.67 -38.73 9.31
N MET A 574 -14.90 -39.22 9.16
CA MET A 574 -15.28 -40.20 8.14
C MET A 574 -15.30 -39.62 6.73
N SER A 575 -15.58 -38.33 6.58
CA SER A 575 -15.58 -37.63 5.28
C SER A 575 -14.18 -37.43 4.66
N ARG A 576 -13.11 -37.74 5.39
CA ARG A 576 -11.74 -37.56 4.91
C ARG A 576 -11.34 -38.65 3.92
N ARG A 577 -10.95 -38.23 2.72
CA ARG A 577 -10.40 -39.12 1.67
C ARG A 577 -8.87 -39.19 1.65
N ASP A 578 -8.21 -38.60 2.65
CA ASP A 578 -6.75 -38.43 2.70
C ASP A 578 -5.99 -39.75 2.99
N SER A 579 -6.57 -40.68 3.76
CA SER A 579 -6.05 -42.05 3.95
C SER A 579 -7.11 -42.99 4.57
N THR A 580 -7.03 -44.30 4.28
CA THR A 580 -7.92 -45.34 4.85
C THR A 580 -7.71 -45.58 6.34
N GLU A 581 -6.59 -45.09 6.91
CA GLU A 581 -6.31 -45.18 8.35
C GLU A 581 -7.26 -44.30 9.19
N TRP A 582 -7.80 -43.22 8.61
CA TRP A 582 -8.72 -42.33 9.31
C TRP A 582 -10.08 -42.95 9.59
N VAL A 583 -10.59 -43.79 8.69
CA VAL A 583 -11.84 -44.54 8.89
C VAL A 583 -11.71 -45.46 10.09
N ASN A 584 -10.63 -46.24 10.14
CA ASN A 584 -10.36 -47.13 11.28
C ASN A 584 -10.15 -46.35 12.59
N LYS A 585 -9.44 -45.21 12.54
CA LYS A 585 -9.24 -44.36 13.71
C LYS A 585 -10.56 -43.74 14.21
N ALA A 586 -11.40 -43.23 13.31
CA ALA A 586 -12.70 -42.64 13.66
C ALA A 586 -13.62 -43.67 14.32
N ILE A 587 -13.66 -44.89 13.78
CA ILE A 587 -14.43 -46.01 14.35
C ILE A 587 -13.92 -46.35 15.76
N GLN A 588 -12.60 -46.43 15.97
CA GLN A 588 -12.04 -46.73 17.30
C GLN A 588 -12.28 -45.60 18.32
N ASP A 589 -12.07 -44.34 17.91
CA ASP A 589 -12.31 -43.19 18.78
C ASP A 589 -13.78 -43.10 19.20
N MET A 590 -14.72 -43.41 18.29
CA MET A 590 -16.16 -43.43 18.60
C MET A 590 -16.53 -44.58 19.54
N LYS A 591 -15.93 -45.76 19.36
CA LYS A 591 -16.14 -46.91 20.26
C LYS A 591 -15.71 -46.60 21.69
N ASN A 592 -14.53 -46.01 21.85
CA ASN A 592 -14.02 -45.59 23.16
C ASN A 592 -14.94 -44.54 23.78
N LYS A 593 -15.38 -43.56 22.98
CA LYS A 593 -16.28 -42.51 23.46
C LYS A 593 -17.63 -43.04 23.93
N ILE A 594 -18.20 -44.03 23.24
CA ILE A 594 -19.44 -44.69 23.67
C ILE A 594 -19.23 -45.43 25.00
N PHE A 595 -18.11 -46.14 25.18
CA PHE A 595 -17.78 -46.77 26.47
C PHE A 595 -17.68 -45.72 27.59
N ASP A 596 -16.97 -44.61 27.35
CA ASP A 596 -16.83 -43.54 28.33
C ASP A 596 -18.18 -42.91 28.71
N ILE A 597 -19.08 -42.69 27.74
CA ILE A 597 -20.40 -42.10 27.99
C ILE A 597 -21.29 -43.05 28.79
N VAL A 598 -21.20 -44.36 28.53
CA VAL A 598 -21.99 -45.39 29.20
C VAL A 598 -21.46 -45.67 30.61
N GLU A 599 -20.13 -45.73 30.81
CA GLU A 599 -19.51 -45.95 32.12
C GLU A 599 -19.70 -44.75 33.06
N ASN A 600 -19.67 -43.52 32.54
CA ASN A 600 -19.86 -42.30 33.34
C ASN A 600 -21.33 -41.85 33.43
N SER A 601 -22.29 -42.71 33.05
CA SER A 601 -23.72 -42.39 33.14
C SER A 601 -24.22 -42.51 34.59
N PHE A 602 -24.87 -41.45 35.11
CA PHE A 602 -25.58 -41.49 36.38
C PHE A 602 -27.09 -41.52 36.07
N GLU A 603 -27.79 -42.56 36.51
CA GLU A 603 -29.25 -42.74 36.35
C GLU A 603 -29.83 -42.58 34.92
N GLY A 604 -28.99 -42.70 33.88
CA GLY A 604 -29.42 -42.72 32.47
C GLY A 604 -29.43 -41.37 31.76
N ASP A 605 -28.93 -40.30 32.39
CA ASP A 605 -28.89 -38.94 31.81
C ASP A 605 -28.15 -38.86 30.45
N THR A 606 -27.16 -39.73 30.23
CA THR A 606 -26.31 -39.72 29.03
C THR A 606 -26.67 -40.77 27.98
N TYR A 607 -27.72 -41.58 28.20
CA TYR A 607 -28.10 -42.68 27.28
C TYR A 607 -28.57 -42.18 25.92
N HIS A 608 -29.23 -41.02 25.85
CA HIS A 608 -29.62 -40.40 24.59
C HIS A 608 -28.40 -40.06 23.71
N LYS A 609 -27.32 -39.50 24.30
CA LYS A 609 -26.08 -39.19 23.57
C LYS A 609 -25.32 -40.44 23.14
N ALA A 610 -25.29 -41.46 23.99
CA ALA A 610 -24.70 -42.75 23.64
C ALA A 610 -25.44 -43.42 22.47
N LEU A 611 -26.78 -43.32 22.46
CA LEU A 611 -27.62 -43.82 21.38
C LEU A 611 -27.35 -43.09 20.06
N GLU A 612 -27.30 -41.76 20.08
CA GLU A 612 -26.97 -40.95 18.90
C GLU A 612 -25.59 -41.31 18.33
N CYS A 613 -24.59 -41.46 19.20
CA CYS A 613 -23.24 -41.89 18.81
C CYS A 613 -23.25 -43.30 18.20
N LEU A 614 -24.04 -44.22 18.76
CA LEU A 614 -24.13 -45.60 18.28
C LEU A 614 -24.88 -45.71 16.94
N VAL A 615 -25.91 -44.88 16.72
CA VAL A 615 -26.60 -44.75 15.43
C VAL A 615 -25.68 -44.15 14.38
N ALA A 616 -24.90 -43.12 14.72
CA ALA A 616 -23.90 -42.53 13.84
C ALA A 616 -22.81 -43.55 13.47
N LEU A 617 -22.31 -44.32 14.45
CA LEU A 617 -21.34 -45.40 14.23
C LEU A 617 -21.91 -46.48 13.30
N ARG A 618 -23.17 -46.89 13.50
CA ARG A 618 -23.86 -47.86 12.63
C ARG A 618 -23.93 -47.37 11.20
N LYS A 619 -24.36 -46.12 10.99
CA LYS A 619 -24.43 -45.50 9.65
C LYS A 619 -23.05 -45.41 9.00
N GLY A 620 -22.03 -44.99 9.74
CA GLY A 620 -20.65 -44.91 9.26
C GLY A 620 -20.09 -46.26 8.82
N CYS A 621 -20.31 -47.32 9.61
CA CYS A 621 -19.86 -48.68 9.26
C CYS A 621 -20.60 -49.27 8.05
N ILE A 622 -21.86 -48.89 7.80
CA ILE A 622 -22.59 -49.30 6.60
C ILE A 622 -22.02 -48.59 5.36
N LEU A 623 -21.76 -47.28 5.46
CA LEU A 623 -21.24 -46.47 4.34
C LEU A 623 -19.83 -46.91 3.90
N GLU A 624 -18.95 -47.20 4.85
CA GLU A 624 -17.55 -47.61 4.59
C GLU A 624 -17.37 -49.13 4.44
N GLN A 625 -18.47 -49.90 4.35
CA GLN A 625 -18.45 -51.37 4.18
C GLN A 625 -17.65 -52.13 5.26
N GLU A 626 -17.72 -51.68 6.51
CA GLU A 626 -17.05 -52.29 7.67
C GLU A 626 -18.05 -52.90 8.69
N PRO A 627 -18.97 -53.80 8.30
CA PRO A 627 -20.04 -54.29 9.19
C PRO A 627 -19.53 -55.15 10.35
N LYS A 628 -18.38 -55.83 10.17
CA LYS A 628 -17.74 -56.65 11.21
C LYS A 628 -17.36 -55.81 12.43
N GLN A 629 -16.82 -54.61 12.18
CA GLN A 629 -16.36 -53.71 13.25
C GLN A 629 -17.50 -53.23 14.16
N PHE A 630 -18.68 -52.99 13.60
CA PHE A 630 -19.87 -52.62 14.37
C PHE A 630 -20.48 -53.82 15.10
N ASN A 631 -20.64 -54.95 14.41
CA ASN A 631 -21.26 -56.14 14.98
C ASN A 631 -20.46 -56.71 16.17
N ASP A 632 -19.13 -56.74 16.07
CA ASP A 632 -18.26 -57.13 17.18
C ASP A 632 -18.35 -56.15 18.35
N PHE A 633 -18.45 -54.85 18.05
CA PHE A 633 -18.56 -53.82 19.08
C PHE A 633 -19.89 -53.88 19.81
N LEU A 634 -21.02 -54.05 19.11
CA LEU A 634 -22.33 -54.16 19.74
C LEU A 634 -22.39 -55.39 20.68
N ARG A 635 -21.78 -56.52 20.27
CA ARG A 635 -21.62 -57.70 21.13
C ARG A 635 -20.78 -57.42 22.37
N ARG A 636 -19.66 -56.70 22.22
CA ARG A 636 -18.80 -56.30 23.35
C ARG A 636 -19.50 -55.32 24.29
N LEU A 637 -20.28 -54.38 23.74
CA LEU A 637 -21.02 -53.38 24.52
C LEU A 637 -22.13 -54.04 25.36
N VAL A 638 -22.89 -54.96 24.77
CA VAL A 638 -23.90 -55.73 25.52
C VAL A 638 -23.26 -56.58 26.62
N LYS A 639 -22.12 -57.23 26.34
CA LYS A 639 -21.37 -57.99 27.35
C LYS A 639 -20.85 -57.07 28.48
N PHE A 640 -20.33 -55.90 28.14
CA PHE A 640 -19.88 -54.89 29.12
C PHE A 640 -21.03 -54.41 30.01
N CYS A 641 -22.22 -54.19 29.44
CA CYS A 641 -23.39 -53.78 30.21
C CYS A 641 -23.89 -54.90 31.14
N GLN A 642 -23.74 -56.18 30.75
CA GLN A 642 -24.03 -57.33 31.61
C GLN A 642 -23.02 -57.47 32.76
N GLU A 643 -21.74 -57.18 32.54
CA GLU A 643 -20.67 -57.26 33.55
C GLU A 643 -20.74 -56.12 34.58
N LYS A 644 -21.25 -54.94 34.20
CA LYS A 644 -21.36 -53.74 35.04
C LYS A 644 -22.76 -53.51 35.65
N ASP A 645 -23.68 -54.48 35.51
CA ASP A 645 -25.10 -54.44 35.95
C ASP A 645 -25.91 -53.24 35.41
N LEU A 646 -25.61 -52.78 34.19
CA LEU A 646 -26.27 -51.67 33.50
C LEU A 646 -27.45 -52.17 32.64
N LYS A 647 -28.41 -52.88 33.26
CA LYS A 647 -29.57 -53.46 32.56
C LYS A 647 -30.49 -52.40 31.92
N SER A 648 -30.58 -51.23 32.55
CA SER A 648 -31.35 -50.08 32.07
C SER A 648 -30.91 -49.60 30.68
N PHE A 649 -29.61 -49.64 30.37
CA PHE A 649 -29.11 -49.25 29.04
C PHE A 649 -29.43 -50.31 27.97
N CYS A 650 -29.36 -51.61 28.31
CA CYS A 650 -29.75 -52.67 27.39
C CYS A 650 -31.25 -52.65 27.07
N GLU A 651 -32.10 -52.39 28.06
CA GLU A 651 -33.54 -52.16 27.84
C GLU A 651 -33.77 -50.91 26.97
N TYR A 652 -33.01 -49.85 27.20
CA TYR A 652 -33.06 -48.63 26.39
C TYR A 652 -32.67 -48.88 24.92
N LEU A 653 -31.62 -49.65 24.66
CA LEU A 653 -31.24 -50.09 23.31
C LEU A 653 -32.30 -50.98 22.65
N SER A 654 -32.95 -51.83 23.44
CA SER A 654 -34.05 -52.70 22.98
C SER A 654 -35.25 -51.88 22.53
N SER A 655 -35.60 -50.83 23.29
CA SER A 655 -36.73 -49.94 22.98
C SER A 655 -36.53 -49.10 21.71
N HIS A 656 -35.29 -48.91 21.27
CA HIS A 656 -34.94 -48.18 20.04
C HIS A 656 -34.55 -49.10 18.87
N GLU A 657 -34.82 -50.40 18.97
CA GLU A 657 -34.66 -51.42 17.90
C GLU A 657 -33.27 -51.43 17.22
N ILE A 658 -32.19 -51.19 17.98
CA ILE A 658 -30.84 -51.25 17.40
C ILE A 658 -30.42 -52.70 17.16
N THR A 659 -30.39 -53.11 15.89
CA THR A 659 -29.96 -54.46 15.49
C THR A 659 -28.52 -54.49 14.99
N LEU A 660 -27.96 -55.71 14.92
CA LEU A 660 -26.73 -55.96 14.16
C LEU A 660 -26.94 -55.61 12.68
N ILE A 661 -25.86 -55.28 11.97
CA ILE A 661 -25.90 -55.01 10.53
C ILE A 661 -26.02 -56.35 9.80
N SER A 662 -27.11 -56.52 9.05
CA SER A 662 -27.42 -57.77 8.33
C SER A 662 -26.82 -57.81 6.92
N LYS A 663 -26.80 -58.99 6.30
CA LYS A 663 -26.40 -59.20 4.89
C LYS A 663 -27.15 -58.34 3.88
N LYS A 664 -28.38 -57.91 4.19
CA LYS A 664 -29.18 -57.06 3.29
C LYS A 664 -28.74 -55.60 3.33
N GLU A 665 -28.21 -55.15 4.46
CA GLU A 665 -27.77 -53.77 4.67
C GLU A 665 -26.31 -53.56 4.26
N ALA A 666 -25.46 -54.57 4.46
CA ALA A 666 -24.09 -54.57 3.97
C ALA A 666 -23.71 -55.96 3.41
N PRO A 667 -23.25 -56.05 2.16
CA PRO A 667 -22.95 -57.33 1.51
C PRO A 667 -21.84 -58.12 2.22
N ASP A 668 -20.92 -57.44 2.91
CA ASP A 668 -19.81 -58.03 3.65
C ASP A 668 -20.17 -58.50 5.07
N SER A 669 -21.45 -58.40 5.46
CA SER A 669 -21.91 -58.93 6.75
C SER A 669 -22.05 -60.45 6.69
N GLU A 670 -21.69 -61.13 7.78
CA GLU A 670 -21.87 -62.60 7.90
C GLU A 670 -23.22 -62.96 8.56
N ILE A 671 -24.02 -61.97 8.97
CA ILE A 671 -25.20 -62.14 9.85
C ILE A 671 -26.50 -62.13 9.03
N SER A 672 -27.39 -63.09 9.30
CA SER A 672 -28.72 -63.16 8.68
C SER A 672 -29.69 -62.11 9.25
N GLU A 673 -30.75 -61.75 8.52
CA GLU A 673 -31.73 -60.76 9.01
C GLU A 673 -32.42 -61.21 10.31
N ASP A 674 -32.68 -62.51 10.44
CA ASP A 674 -33.33 -63.09 11.62
C ASP A 674 -32.39 -63.11 12.83
N ASP A 675 -31.10 -63.39 12.62
CA ASP A 675 -30.07 -63.31 13.67
C ASP A 675 -29.81 -61.87 14.12
N ALA A 676 -29.92 -60.89 13.22
CA ALA A 676 -29.75 -59.48 13.54
C ALA A 676 -30.89 -58.95 14.42
N ARG A 677 -32.13 -59.35 14.14
CA ARG A 677 -33.34 -58.94 14.88
C ARG A 677 -33.50 -59.65 16.22
N SER A 678 -33.10 -60.92 16.31
CA SER A 678 -33.19 -61.71 17.54
C SER A 678 -32.09 -61.42 18.56
N PHE A 679 -31.08 -60.62 18.22
CA PHE A 679 -29.90 -60.39 19.08
C PHE A 679 -30.21 -59.73 20.43
N ILE A 680 -31.17 -58.80 20.47
CA ILE A 680 -31.51 -58.04 21.69
C ILE A 680 -32.84 -58.51 22.31
N VAL A 681 -33.71 -59.17 21.53
CA VAL A 681 -35.01 -59.65 22.02
C VAL A 681 -34.88 -61.03 22.66
N LYS A 682 -34.67 -61.07 23.98
CA LYS A 682 -35.14 -62.19 24.81
C LYS A 682 -36.30 -61.74 25.69
N ARG A 683 -37.49 -62.29 25.38
CA ARG A 683 -38.69 -62.30 26.23
C ARG A 683 -38.42 -63.09 27.51
N GLU A 684 -38.85 -62.57 28.66
CA GLU A 684 -39.20 -63.41 29.80
C GLU A 684 -40.35 -64.37 29.39
N PRO A 685 -40.32 -65.65 29.81
CA PRO A 685 -41.54 -66.42 29.94
C PRO A 685 -42.05 -66.29 31.40
N LYS A 686 -43.26 -65.74 31.60
CA LYS A 686 -43.97 -65.82 32.88
C LYS A 686 -44.86 -67.07 32.93
N ALA A 687 -44.61 -67.87 33.97
CA ALA A 687 -45.52 -68.68 34.79
C ALA A 687 -46.42 -69.76 34.15
N GLU A 688 -46.26 -71.00 34.63
CA GLU A 688 -47.37 -71.95 34.84
C GLU A 688 -47.38 -72.37 36.32
N GLN A 689 -48.43 -71.97 37.04
CA GLN A 689 -48.93 -72.69 38.21
C GLN A 689 -49.96 -73.71 37.72
N ALA A 690 -49.79 -74.98 38.06
CA ALA A 690 -50.86 -75.96 38.08
C ALA A 690 -50.74 -76.76 39.39
N GLU A 691 -51.84 -76.77 40.14
CA GLU A 691 -52.06 -77.40 41.42
C GLU A 691 -52.29 -78.93 41.32
N GLN A 692 -51.92 -79.61 42.43
CA GLN A 692 -52.52 -80.82 43.04
C GLN A 692 -52.28 -82.23 42.46
N GLY A 693 -51.76 -83.11 43.33
CA GLY A 693 -51.96 -84.57 43.24
C GLY A 693 -50.93 -85.46 43.98
N LEU A 694 -51.18 -85.70 45.28
CA LEU A 694 -50.59 -86.72 46.19
C LEU A 694 -49.13 -86.61 46.64
#